data_AF-B1Y240-F1
#
_entry.id   AF-B1Y240-F1
#
_cell.length_a   1.000
_cell.length_b   1.000
_cell.length_c   1.000
_cell.angle_alpha   90.00
_cell.angle_beta   90.00
_cell.angle_gamma   90.00
#
_symmetry.space_group_name_H-M   'P 1'
#
loop_
_entity.id
_entity.type
_entity.pdbx_description
1 polymer ?
#
loop_
_entity_poly.entity_id
_entity_poly.type
_entity_poly.pdbx_seq_one_letter_code
_entity_poly.pdbx_strand_id
1 'polypeptide(L)'
;MRRTAWILALILLPTGSPAAPGDAQQRGVNELIDSAQLWQTRRRPDLARSLLQKVLAVRADEPRALLLLGEIDLRSGRKDAALPQLAILQARHPDSAELRELQQLASLYNNDPLRLSRLQQLREAGRNAEAASLARQIFPSARPPGMLGADLAGLIASTPGAWEVSRRQAEERVAASNSATNRLALAEVLALRPATRARAWETYNLLAREGQLPSDTVASSWRRSIRMQPPGTPVGPLWASLNKAIDGPGAALTTAAGPRSAGANAAVVTAAIAALNGEVDGAAGRPGNGGNGGNGRNGNATSANGNGNGATAGAAPAPISARAVAIQQALADAQKQLAAGANEQAARLLEASLVRNGDDGPTWGLLGLSRMREGQHAEAEPAFARALRLDPGDADRWRSLGVAAHYWATVSLARIEADVGRTEVAADLLRPVADTQPTAIEAKLLLARLEGELGQDEIALEHFEQVLAVEPKEERAWRGRFVVRLKTDPEAALTELAAFGPGAAGIVDGGAVRDLADGRIAQGRTSAALRLLEQAIDAAPGDPWLRHDAARIYLRLGLPDSARSLMAEGRAAADPDNAVSMLHASALVALAADENNLAVELVSALPEAEADGPLRDLVRRARLEQAFANARQAIDAQRPTMAHDWLDKADRLIDSSAGQGMRLARLRLGAGQRQQALALLRRIDPVELDAADTRAWAGMVADAGAAELALDRLQARIDANLGARNLMLASPAEPGAVDGNEPPPLPVWNTDDLTQARLAHADLAIEADLPQTARQDLQRLAADLPADALDDRLRLLQLQRRVGDTSAARATLADLMARSGDDPAVRIEAARQARIDDDDTAARAHLQLARERSAPGSETAAEASRAIDVIDAERQPLFEMAMHDASLDGSDGRARLHSNEATARLSWPGVANGTFFTQVDLIRLDAGTLAADIDQSEAFGRVLASSPAGLAAAAPQNDRGAALGVGWSSRDDSVDIGVVGLRLRNWVGGWSHTRRRDDGGWGVEISRRVLTGSLMSWAGVQDPVDGAVWGGVTLNALTLRTEHVLSPADSVSASLRLGLLQGRNVASNRMQQLRAAYDHDLQRSDDHRLRIGLNANVWLYARNLSFHTFGQGGYYSPQRYVSIGVPLEAAGMNGRLSYQVRASVSQSWTREDDTPYYPTDPAAQAAAGNPIHTGGPGGGTGASLRAALEWRVAPQWAIGTALALERSTDYTPGRASVYLRHWLGRVPAPLDWPPQPLTPYLRN
;
A
#
# COMPACT_ATOMS: atom_id res chain seq x y z
N MET A 1 29.43 -20.18 27.04
CA MET A 1 29.58 -21.59 26.59
C MET A 1 28.51 -21.89 25.54
N ARG A 2 28.96 -22.17 24.30
CA ARG A 2 28.34 -22.96 23.20
C ARG A 2 26.88 -22.62 22.83
N ARG A 3 26.56 -22.13 21.62
CA ARG A 3 26.87 -22.75 20.32
C ARG A 3 27.10 -21.73 19.20
N THR A 4 28.24 -21.92 18.55
CA THR A 4 28.77 -21.34 17.31
C THR A 4 28.33 -22.14 16.07
N ALA A 5 28.23 -21.44 14.94
CA ALA A 5 28.63 -21.79 13.56
C ALA A 5 28.23 -23.16 12.99
N TRP A 6 27.57 -23.18 11.81
CA TRP A 6 27.88 -24.06 10.65
C TRP A 6 27.19 -23.52 9.38
N ILE A 7 27.91 -22.69 8.60
CA ILE A 7 27.77 -22.57 7.14
C ILE A 7 29.13 -23.04 6.60
N LEU A 8 29.23 -24.32 6.24
CA LEU A 8 30.27 -24.96 5.40
C LEU A 8 30.16 -26.48 5.56
N ALA A 9 29.39 -27.13 4.69
CA ALA A 9 29.47 -28.57 4.45
C ALA A 9 28.81 -28.91 3.11
N LEU A 10 29.50 -28.56 2.01
CA LEU A 10 29.36 -29.24 0.73
C LEU A 10 30.51 -30.26 0.69
N ILE A 11 30.19 -31.50 0.29
CA ILE A 11 31.02 -32.73 0.26
C ILE A 11 30.81 -33.65 1.47
N LEU A 12 29.82 -34.56 1.37
CA LEU A 12 29.95 -36.00 1.63
C LEU A 12 28.57 -36.68 1.43
N LEU A 13 28.48 -37.53 0.40
CA LEU A 13 27.39 -38.48 0.17
C LEU A 13 27.29 -39.50 1.32
N PRO A 14 26.10 -40.05 1.58
CA PRO A 14 25.97 -41.49 1.76
C PRO A 14 25.00 -42.10 0.75
N THR A 15 25.44 -43.25 0.25
CA THR A 15 24.79 -44.15 -0.71
C THR A 15 23.54 -44.80 -0.12
N GLY A 16 22.37 -44.50 -0.71
CA GLY A 16 21.20 -45.38 -0.72
C GLY A 16 20.81 -45.65 -2.17
N SER A 17 20.64 -46.92 -2.55
CA SER A 17 20.38 -47.34 -3.93
C SER A 17 19.16 -46.62 -4.53
N PRO A 18 19.31 -45.95 -5.70
CA PRO A 18 18.22 -45.22 -6.34
C PRO A 18 17.31 -46.16 -7.15
N ALA A 19 16.00 -45.95 -7.03
CA ALA A 19 15.10 -46.25 -8.14
C ALA A 19 15.48 -45.36 -9.33
N ALA A 20 15.39 -45.90 -10.56
CA ALA A 20 15.97 -45.32 -11.77
C ALA A 20 15.76 -43.79 -11.90
N PRO A 21 16.83 -42.98 -11.99
CA PRO A 21 16.77 -41.51 -11.88
C PRO A 21 16.11 -40.79 -13.08
N GLY A 22 15.84 -41.48 -14.20
CA GLY A 22 15.25 -40.86 -15.38
C GLY A 22 13.77 -40.48 -15.23
N ASP A 23 12.95 -41.37 -14.63
CA ASP A 23 11.49 -41.22 -14.64
C ASP A 23 10.96 -40.25 -13.59
N ALA A 24 11.61 -40.16 -12.42
CA ALA A 24 11.22 -39.21 -11.37
C ALA A 24 11.59 -37.76 -11.76
N GLN A 25 12.75 -37.58 -12.40
CA GLN A 25 13.18 -36.27 -12.88
C GLN A 25 12.34 -35.80 -14.09
N GLN A 26 11.96 -36.70 -14.99
CA GLN A 26 11.04 -36.40 -16.10
C GLN A 26 9.64 -35.99 -15.60
N ARG A 27 9.11 -36.69 -14.59
CA ARG A 27 7.82 -36.33 -13.97
C ARG A 27 7.86 -34.95 -13.30
N GLY A 28 8.91 -34.66 -12.54
CA GLY A 28 9.08 -33.34 -11.91
C GLY A 28 9.24 -32.20 -12.91
N VAL A 29 9.94 -32.43 -14.04
CA VAL A 29 10.03 -31.46 -15.14
C VAL A 29 8.65 -31.22 -15.78
N ASN A 30 7.90 -32.28 -16.06
CA ASN A 30 6.55 -32.17 -16.63
C ASN A 30 5.58 -31.44 -15.68
N GLU A 31 5.60 -31.74 -14.38
CA GLU A 31 4.76 -31.07 -13.38
C GLU A 31 5.06 -29.57 -13.26
N LEU A 32 6.33 -29.16 -13.38
CA LEU A 32 6.73 -27.76 -13.37
C LEU A 32 6.30 -27.02 -14.65
N ILE A 33 6.35 -27.69 -15.81
CA ILE A 33 5.85 -27.16 -17.08
C ILE A 33 4.33 -26.98 -17.03
N ASP A 34 3.60 -27.97 -16.53
CA ASP A 34 2.14 -27.92 -16.37
C ASP A 34 1.73 -26.83 -15.37
N SER A 35 2.48 -26.70 -14.27
CA SER A 35 2.30 -25.62 -13.30
C SER A 35 2.56 -24.24 -13.93
N ALA A 36 3.58 -24.10 -14.78
CA ALA A 36 3.86 -22.85 -15.47
C ALA A 36 2.71 -22.46 -16.42
N GLN A 37 2.14 -23.42 -17.16
CA GLN A 37 0.96 -23.20 -18.00
C GLN A 37 -0.27 -22.80 -17.17
N LEU A 38 -0.45 -23.38 -15.98
CA LEU A 38 -1.50 -22.99 -15.04
C LEU A 38 -1.32 -21.55 -14.54
N TRP A 39 -0.09 -21.11 -14.23
CA TRP A 39 0.16 -19.72 -13.83
C TRP A 39 -0.04 -18.74 -15.00
N GLN A 40 0.23 -19.18 -16.22
CA GLN A 40 -0.05 -18.40 -17.42
C GLN A 40 -1.56 -18.21 -17.64
N THR A 41 -2.40 -19.23 -17.41
CA THR A 41 -3.88 -19.08 -17.46
C THR A 41 -4.40 -18.15 -16.35
N ARG A 42 -3.71 -18.08 -15.20
CA ARG A 42 -4.00 -17.14 -14.10
C ARG A 42 -3.53 -15.69 -14.34
N ARG A 43 -3.11 -15.36 -15.57
CA ARG A 43 -2.50 -14.05 -15.92
C ARG A 43 -1.31 -13.67 -15.04
N ARG A 44 -0.53 -14.66 -14.60
CA ARG A 44 0.73 -14.49 -13.83
C ARG A 44 1.94 -14.94 -14.65
N PRO A 45 2.30 -14.20 -15.73
CA PRO A 45 3.43 -14.55 -16.59
C PRO A 45 4.78 -14.46 -15.86
N ASP A 46 4.85 -13.72 -14.75
CA ASP A 46 5.97 -13.65 -13.82
C ASP A 46 6.26 -15.00 -13.15
N LEU A 47 5.23 -15.65 -12.60
CA LEU A 47 5.35 -16.94 -11.93
C LEU A 47 5.58 -18.08 -12.93
N ALA A 48 4.87 -18.06 -14.06
CA ALA A 48 5.08 -19.01 -15.14
C ALA A 48 6.53 -18.97 -15.65
N ARG A 49 7.09 -17.77 -15.85
CA ARG A 49 8.48 -17.57 -16.24
C ARG A 49 9.47 -18.12 -15.22
N SER A 50 9.26 -17.85 -13.92
CA SER A 50 10.13 -18.37 -12.86
C SER A 50 10.17 -19.90 -12.85
N LEU A 51 9.03 -20.55 -13.05
CA LEU A 51 8.95 -22.02 -13.11
C LEU A 51 9.64 -22.59 -14.36
N LEU A 52 9.45 -21.97 -15.53
CA LEU A 52 10.13 -22.38 -16.76
C LEU A 52 11.63 -22.16 -16.69
N GLN A 53 12.09 -21.08 -16.05
CA GLN A 53 13.52 -20.87 -15.79
C GLN A 53 14.11 -21.93 -14.85
N LYS A 54 13.35 -22.40 -13.86
CA LYS A 54 13.77 -23.55 -13.02
C LYS A 54 13.86 -24.84 -13.83
N VAL A 55 12.91 -25.08 -14.76
CA VAL A 55 12.98 -26.21 -15.69
C VAL A 55 14.23 -26.12 -16.56
N LEU A 56 14.53 -24.95 -17.12
CA LEU A 56 15.69 -24.72 -17.98
C LEU A 56 17.02 -24.71 -17.22
N ALA A 57 17.02 -24.42 -15.92
CA ALA A 57 18.20 -24.60 -15.07
C ALA A 57 18.53 -26.07 -14.84
N VAL A 58 17.52 -26.96 -14.87
CA VAL A 58 17.69 -28.42 -14.73
C VAL A 58 17.94 -29.08 -16.09
N ARG A 59 17.26 -28.62 -17.15
CA ARG A 59 17.42 -29.07 -18.54
C ARG A 59 17.41 -27.88 -19.49
N ALA A 60 18.61 -27.41 -19.81
CA ALA A 60 18.82 -26.20 -20.61
C ALA A 60 18.24 -26.28 -22.03
N ASP A 61 18.00 -27.47 -22.56
CA ASP A 61 17.51 -27.71 -23.91
C ASP A 61 16.09 -28.31 -23.96
N GLU A 62 15.31 -28.29 -22.88
CA GLU A 62 13.94 -28.85 -22.87
C GLU A 62 13.02 -28.05 -23.83
N PRO A 63 12.59 -28.64 -24.96
CA PRO A 63 12.01 -27.88 -26.08
C PRO A 63 10.68 -27.20 -25.73
N ARG A 64 9.85 -27.86 -24.90
CA ARG A 64 8.57 -27.29 -24.43
C ARG A 64 8.77 -26.10 -23.50
N ALA A 65 9.78 -26.14 -22.63
CA ALA A 65 10.04 -25.04 -21.72
C ALA A 65 10.61 -23.82 -22.45
N LEU A 66 11.44 -24.03 -23.48
CA LEU A 66 11.96 -22.99 -24.36
C LEU A 66 10.84 -22.32 -25.17
N LEU A 67 9.90 -23.10 -25.74
CA LEU A 67 8.73 -22.58 -26.44
C LEU A 67 7.87 -21.70 -25.53
N LEU A 68 7.48 -22.22 -24.36
CA LEU A 68 6.59 -21.51 -23.45
C LEU A 68 7.22 -20.23 -22.90
N LEU A 69 8.52 -20.26 -22.60
CA LEU A 69 9.24 -19.07 -22.15
C LEU A 69 9.33 -18.02 -23.28
N GLY A 70 9.65 -18.46 -24.50
CA GLY A 70 9.67 -17.59 -25.68
C GLY A 70 8.30 -16.99 -25.98
N GLU A 71 7.22 -17.76 -25.88
CA GLU A 71 5.85 -17.26 -26.07
C GLU A 71 5.49 -16.20 -25.01
N ILE A 72 5.83 -16.46 -23.73
CA ILE A 72 5.59 -15.52 -22.63
C ILE A 72 6.35 -14.21 -22.88
N ASP A 73 7.58 -14.27 -23.37
CA ASP A 73 8.40 -13.09 -23.61
C ASP A 73 7.92 -12.29 -24.83
N LEU A 74 7.51 -12.95 -25.91
CA LEU A 74 6.86 -12.31 -27.07
C LEU A 74 5.53 -11.62 -26.68
N ARG A 75 4.67 -12.30 -25.91
CA ARG A 75 3.40 -11.74 -25.42
C ARG A 75 3.58 -10.55 -24.49
N SER A 76 4.68 -10.53 -23.72
CA SER A 76 5.02 -9.45 -22.79
C SER A 76 5.69 -8.25 -23.48
N GLY A 77 5.83 -8.26 -24.81
CA GLY A 77 6.52 -7.21 -25.58
C GLY A 77 8.05 -7.28 -25.52
N ARG A 78 8.63 -8.32 -24.90
CA ARG A 78 10.08 -8.50 -24.68
C ARG A 78 10.69 -9.36 -25.78
N LYS A 79 10.67 -8.85 -27.01
CA LYS A 79 11.09 -9.59 -28.21
C LYS A 79 12.54 -10.06 -28.15
N ASP A 80 13.45 -9.22 -27.67
CA ASP A 80 14.88 -9.55 -27.56
C ASP A 80 15.13 -10.71 -26.58
N ALA A 81 14.29 -10.82 -25.55
CA ALA A 81 14.36 -11.88 -24.56
C ALA A 81 13.88 -13.24 -25.08
N ALA A 82 13.22 -13.30 -26.25
CA ALA A 82 12.76 -14.54 -26.90
C ALA A 82 13.73 -15.08 -27.96
N LEU A 83 14.72 -14.27 -28.40
CA LEU A 83 15.72 -14.65 -29.39
C LEU A 83 16.65 -15.79 -28.92
N PRO A 84 17.13 -15.82 -27.66
CA PRO A 84 17.98 -16.91 -27.17
C PRO A 84 17.28 -18.27 -27.21
N GLN A 85 15.99 -18.33 -26.88
CA GLN A 85 15.19 -19.57 -26.86
C GLN A 85 15.00 -20.09 -28.29
N LEU A 86 14.76 -19.19 -29.25
CA LEU A 86 14.65 -19.53 -30.66
C LEU A 86 15.99 -20.03 -31.23
N ALA A 87 17.11 -19.39 -30.85
CA ALA A 87 18.44 -19.83 -31.24
C ALA A 87 18.79 -21.22 -30.66
N ILE A 88 18.44 -21.48 -29.40
CA ILE A 88 18.65 -22.79 -28.75
C ILE A 88 17.78 -23.86 -29.44
N LEU A 89 16.50 -23.59 -29.67
CA LEU A 89 15.61 -24.52 -30.40
C LEU A 89 16.11 -24.79 -31.82
N GLN A 90 16.62 -23.79 -32.52
CA GLN A 90 17.15 -23.94 -33.88
C GLN A 90 18.45 -24.74 -33.92
N ALA A 91 19.31 -24.57 -32.92
CA ALA A 91 20.60 -25.27 -32.84
C ALA A 91 20.49 -26.71 -32.32
N ARG A 92 19.57 -26.98 -31.39
CA ARG A 92 19.46 -28.27 -30.68
C ARG A 92 18.27 -29.12 -31.12
N HIS A 93 17.21 -28.51 -31.65
CA HIS A 93 15.96 -29.17 -32.02
C HIS A 93 15.41 -28.69 -33.38
N PRO A 94 16.22 -28.76 -34.46
CA PRO A 94 15.91 -28.15 -35.77
C PRO A 94 14.62 -28.67 -36.44
N ASP A 95 14.22 -29.91 -36.12
CA ASP A 95 13.02 -30.55 -36.69
C ASP A 95 11.80 -30.49 -35.75
N SER A 96 11.93 -29.83 -34.59
CA SER A 96 10.87 -29.80 -33.58
C SER A 96 9.62 -29.03 -34.02
N ALA A 97 8.46 -29.43 -33.48
CA ALA A 97 7.22 -28.67 -33.67
C ALA A 97 7.31 -27.31 -32.95
N GLU A 98 7.97 -27.31 -31.80
CA GLU A 98 8.19 -26.18 -30.90
C GLU A 98 9.01 -25.06 -31.56
N LEU A 99 10.05 -25.40 -32.33
CA LEU A 99 10.82 -24.41 -33.10
C LEU A 99 9.95 -23.72 -34.16
N ARG A 100 9.21 -24.49 -34.96
CA ARG A 100 8.32 -23.96 -36.00
C ARG A 100 7.25 -23.05 -35.40
N GLU A 101 6.73 -23.43 -34.24
CA GLU A 101 5.70 -22.67 -33.52
C GLU A 101 6.24 -21.35 -32.95
N LEU A 102 7.43 -21.37 -32.33
CA LEU A 102 8.05 -20.15 -31.82
C LEU A 102 8.49 -19.19 -32.95
N GLN A 103 8.95 -19.72 -34.08
CA GLN A 103 9.26 -18.93 -35.28
C GLN A 103 8.01 -18.24 -35.86
N GLN A 104 6.88 -18.94 -35.90
CA GLN A 104 5.60 -18.35 -36.35
C GLN A 104 5.12 -17.26 -35.38
N LEU A 105 5.22 -17.49 -34.06
CA LEU A 105 4.91 -16.49 -33.04
C LEU A 105 5.82 -15.26 -33.14
N ALA A 106 7.13 -15.47 -33.28
CA ALA A 106 8.09 -14.38 -33.40
C ALA A 106 7.81 -13.53 -34.65
N SER A 107 7.55 -14.16 -35.80
CA SER A 107 7.18 -13.47 -37.05
C SER A 107 5.89 -12.65 -36.90
N LEU A 108 4.86 -13.23 -36.26
CA LEU A 108 3.58 -12.58 -36.02
C LEU A 108 3.71 -11.34 -35.12
N TYR A 109 4.41 -11.47 -33.99
CA TYR A 109 4.65 -10.36 -33.06
C TYR A 109 5.59 -9.29 -33.64
N ASN A 110 6.39 -9.63 -34.65
CA ASN A 110 7.26 -8.67 -35.32
C ASN A 110 6.53 -7.87 -36.40
N ASN A 111 5.64 -8.50 -37.18
CA ASN A 111 5.06 -7.89 -38.38
C ASN A 111 3.74 -7.14 -38.14
N ASP A 112 2.91 -7.55 -37.17
CA ASP A 112 1.58 -6.96 -36.92
C ASP A 112 1.31 -6.56 -35.44
N PRO A 113 2.26 -5.91 -34.71
CA PRO A 113 2.12 -5.64 -33.27
C PRO A 113 0.92 -4.74 -32.93
N LEU A 114 0.62 -3.75 -33.78
CA LEU A 114 -0.49 -2.82 -33.58
C LEU A 114 -1.86 -3.51 -33.70
N ARG A 115 -2.01 -4.47 -34.62
CA ARG A 115 -3.26 -5.22 -34.79
C ARG A 115 -3.48 -6.22 -33.66
N LEU A 116 -2.41 -6.84 -33.15
CA LEU A 116 -2.49 -7.71 -31.97
C LEU A 116 -2.83 -6.94 -30.69
N SER A 117 -2.23 -5.76 -30.51
CA SER A 117 -2.56 -4.87 -29.39
C SER A 117 -4.04 -4.42 -29.46
N ARG A 118 -4.50 -3.99 -30.64
CA ARG A 118 -5.91 -3.64 -30.87
C ARG A 118 -6.85 -4.83 -30.64
N LEU A 119 -6.45 -6.03 -31.04
CA LEU A 119 -7.21 -7.26 -30.77
C LEU A 119 -7.36 -7.50 -29.26
N GLN A 120 -6.31 -7.29 -28.47
CA GLN A 120 -6.37 -7.41 -27.01
C GLN A 120 -7.27 -6.33 -26.39
N GLN A 121 -7.13 -5.06 -26.82
CA GLN A 121 -7.98 -3.96 -26.34
C GLN A 121 -9.47 -4.22 -26.62
N LEU A 122 -9.83 -4.71 -27.82
CA LEU A 122 -11.22 -5.03 -28.16
C LEU A 122 -11.78 -6.17 -27.30
N ARG A 123 -10.94 -7.14 -26.92
CA ARG A 123 -11.33 -8.22 -26.00
C ARG A 123 -11.54 -7.73 -24.58
N GLU A 124 -10.68 -6.83 -24.10
CA GLU A 124 -10.79 -6.23 -22.77
C GLU A 124 -11.99 -5.31 -22.64
N ALA A 125 -12.33 -4.58 -23.71
CA ALA A 125 -13.53 -3.77 -23.81
C ALA A 125 -14.83 -4.60 -24.00
N GLY A 126 -14.76 -5.93 -24.02
CA GLY A 126 -15.91 -6.82 -24.22
C GLY A 126 -16.52 -6.78 -25.63
N ARG A 127 -15.89 -6.10 -26.59
CA ARG A 127 -16.34 -5.94 -27.99
C ARG A 127 -16.00 -7.18 -28.82
N ASN A 128 -16.58 -8.31 -28.43
CA ASN A 128 -16.22 -9.64 -28.93
C ASN A 128 -16.44 -9.82 -30.44
N ALA A 129 -17.46 -9.20 -31.03
CA ALA A 129 -17.74 -9.32 -32.47
C ALA A 129 -16.63 -8.66 -33.33
N GLU A 130 -16.12 -7.51 -32.89
CA GLU A 130 -15.05 -6.78 -33.56
C GLU A 130 -13.68 -7.39 -33.28
N ALA A 131 -13.46 -7.87 -32.06
CA ALA A 131 -12.28 -8.66 -31.75
C ALA A 131 -12.22 -9.92 -32.61
N ALA A 132 -13.35 -10.60 -32.83
CA ALA A 132 -13.40 -11.80 -33.66
C ALA A 132 -13.21 -11.52 -35.16
N SER A 133 -13.68 -10.38 -35.68
CA SER A 133 -13.44 -9.97 -37.06
C SER A 133 -11.97 -9.60 -37.29
N LEU A 134 -11.35 -8.86 -36.36
CA LEU A 134 -9.93 -8.52 -36.40
C LEU A 134 -9.04 -9.77 -36.25
N ALA A 135 -9.41 -10.70 -35.38
CA ALA A 135 -8.71 -11.99 -35.26
C ALA A 135 -8.73 -12.78 -36.57
N ARG A 136 -9.83 -12.75 -37.35
CA ARG A 136 -9.88 -13.39 -38.69
C ARG A 136 -9.00 -12.70 -39.73
N GLN A 137 -8.82 -11.39 -39.63
CA GLN A 137 -7.91 -10.65 -40.51
C GLN A 137 -6.44 -10.98 -40.22
N ILE A 138 -6.10 -11.13 -38.93
CA ILE A 138 -4.74 -11.52 -38.48
C ILE A 138 -4.48 -13.01 -38.75
N PHE A 139 -5.51 -13.85 -38.65
CA PHE A 139 -5.41 -15.30 -38.85
C PHE A 139 -6.42 -15.82 -39.91
N PRO A 140 -6.19 -15.55 -41.21
CA PRO A 140 -7.13 -15.93 -42.27
C PRO A 140 -7.36 -17.43 -42.40
N SER A 141 -6.34 -18.23 -42.08
CA SER A 141 -6.36 -19.71 -42.08
C SER A 141 -6.76 -20.32 -40.72
N ALA A 142 -7.21 -19.48 -39.78
CA ALA A 142 -7.71 -19.84 -38.45
C ALA A 142 -6.80 -20.73 -37.58
N ARG A 143 -5.49 -20.85 -37.88
CA ARG A 143 -4.55 -21.66 -37.07
C ARG A 143 -3.52 -20.77 -36.33
N PRO A 144 -3.90 -19.98 -35.31
CA PRO A 144 -2.93 -19.23 -34.52
C PRO A 144 -2.00 -20.17 -33.74
N PRO A 145 -0.69 -19.92 -33.75
CA PRO A 145 0.28 -20.73 -33.00
C PRO A 145 0.14 -20.54 -31.48
N GLY A 146 0.54 -21.55 -30.72
CA GLY A 146 0.67 -21.51 -29.26
C GLY A 146 -0.63 -21.39 -28.49
N MET A 147 -0.48 -20.94 -27.24
CA MET A 147 -1.58 -20.69 -26.30
C MET A 147 -2.52 -19.58 -26.80
N LEU A 148 -1.99 -18.64 -27.60
CA LEU A 148 -2.77 -17.60 -28.29
C LEU A 148 -3.91 -18.20 -29.14
N GLY A 149 -3.69 -19.36 -29.78
CA GLY A 149 -4.73 -20.04 -30.55
C GLY A 149 -5.83 -20.67 -29.69
N ALA A 150 -5.49 -21.17 -28.51
CA ALA A 150 -6.48 -21.69 -27.56
C ALA A 150 -7.34 -20.54 -26.99
N ASP A 151 -6.70 -19.42 -26.65
CA ASP A 151 -7.34 -18.21 -26.12
C ASP A 151 -8.30 -17.54 -27.13
N LEU A 152 -8.10 -17.74 -28.44
CA LEU A 152 -8.88 -17.13 -29.53
C LEU A 152 -9.89 -18.09 -30.18
N ALA A 153 -9.81 -19.40 -29.91
CA ALA A 153 -10.63 -20.42 -30.58
C ALA A 153 -12.14 -20.17 -30.40
N GLY A 154 -12.62 -19.95 -29.17
CA GLY A 154 -14.02 -19.65 -28.89
C GLY A 154 -14.50 -18.32 -29.49
N LEU A 155 -13.60 -17.33 -29.59
CA LEU A 155 -13.90 -16.02 -30.17
C LEU A 155 -14.04 -16.11 -31.69
N ILE A 156 -13.11 -16.78 -32.38
CA ILE A 156 -13.17 -17.00 -33.83
C ILE A 156 -14.39 -17.89 -34.19
N ALA A 157 -14.64 -18.94 -33.42
CA ALA A 157 -15.78 -19.85 -33.61
C ALA A 157 -17.15 -19.17 -33.43
N SER A 158 -17.22 -18.07 -32.69
CA SER A 158 -18.45 -17.29 -32.47
C SER A 158 -18.91 -16.51 -33.72
N THR A 159 -18.09 -16.48 -34.78
CA THR A 159 -18.41 -15.75 -36.02
C THR A 159 -19.10 -16.62 -37.08
N PRO A 160 -19.98 -16.04 -37.92
CA PRO A 160 -20.67 -16.78 -38.98
C PRO A 160 -19.68 -17.47 -39.94
N GLY A 161 -19.89 -18.78 -40.19
CA GLY A 161 -19.07 -19.59 -41.12
C GLY A 161 -17.77 -20.19 -40.56
N ALA A 162 -17.27 -19.73 -39.41
CA ALA A 162 -15.97 -20.15 -38.86
C ALA A 162 -16.03 -21.32 -37.84
N TRP A 163 -17.24 -21.72 -37.44
CA TRP A 163 -17.45 -22.69 -36.37
C TRP A 163 -16.92 -24.10 -36.71
N GLU A 164 -17.21 -24.63 -37.91
CA GLU A 164 -16.78 -25.99 -38.30
C GLU A 164 -15.26 -26.13 -38.43
N VAL A 165 -14.57 -25.07 -38.86
CA VAL A 165 -13.11 -25.06 -38.95
C VAL A 165 -12.50 -25.02 -37.55
N SER A 166 -13.04 -24.17 -36.67
CA SER A 166 -12.57 -24.03 -35.29
C SER A 166 -12.82 -25.29 -34.45
N ARG A 167 -13.96 -25.99 -34.69
CA ARG A 167 -14.27 -27.27 -34.03
C ARG A 167 -13.27 -28.35 -34.40
N ARG A 168 -13.06 -28.59 -35.71
CA ARG A 168 -12.12 -29.62 -36.17
C ARG A 168 -10.70 -29.40 -35.65
N GLN A 169 -10.23 -28.16 -35.64
CA GLN A 169 -8.91 -27.83 -35.11
C GLN A 169 -8.81 -27.99 -33.59
N ALA A 170 -9.86 -27.66 -32.83
CA ALA A 170 -9.91 -27.91 -31.40
C ALA A 170 -9.94 -29.42 -31.09
N GLU A 171 -10.66 -30.22 -31.88
CA GLU A 171 -10.66 -31.70 -31.80
C GLU A 171 -9.27 -32.28 -32.09
N GLU A 172 -8.59 -31.81 -33.13
CA GLU A 172 -7.21 -32.19 -33.46
C GLU A 172 -6.21 -31.83 -32.34
N ARG A 173 -6.36 -30.66 -31.70
CA ARG A 173 -5.51 -30.24 -30.57
C ARG A 173 -5.71 -31.12 -29.34
N VAL A 174 -6.96 -31.50 -29.04
CA VAL A 174 -7.25 -32.45 -27.95
C VAL A 174 -6.70 -33.84 -28.28
N ALA A 175 -6.76 -34.27 -29.55
CA ALA A 175 -6.17 -35.53 -29.99
C ALA A 175 -4.63 -35.54 -29.92
N ALA A 176 -3.99 -34.40 -30.19
CA ALA A 176 -2.53 -34.25 -30.08
C ALA A 176 -2.05 -34.12 -28.62
N SER A 177 -2.84 -33.47 -27.76
CA SER A 177 -2.56 -33.30 -26.33
C SER A 177 -3.85 -33.13 -25.54
N ASN A 178 -4.24 -34.16 -24.78
CA ASN A 178 -5.48 -34.22 -24.00
C ASN A 178 -5.43 -33.41 -22.69
N SER A 179 -4.80 -32.23 -22.71
CA SER A 179 -4.68 -31.35 -21.53
C SER A 179 -6.03 -30.74 -21.14
N ALA A 180 -6.18 -30.38 -19.87
CA ALA A 180 -7.40 -29.72 -19.37
C ALA A 180 -7.71 -28.41 -20.15
N THR A 181 -6.69 -27.65 -20.53
CA THR A 181 -6.79 -26.42 -21.31
C THR A 181 -7.33 -26.67 -22.74
N ASN A 182 -6.87 -27.73 -23.41
CA ASN A 182 -7.36 -28.08 -24.75
C ASN A 182 -8.80 -28.62 -24.71
N ARG A 183 -9.12 -29.43 -23.69
CA ARG A 183 -10.49 -29.91 -23.44
C ARG A 183 -11.45 -28.74 -23.14
N LEU A 184 -11.00 -27.74 -22.39
CA LEU A 184 -11.77 -26.52 -22.13
C LEU A 184 -12.00 -25.72 -23.42
N ALA A 185 -10.97 -25.50 -24.23
CA ALA A 185 -11.09 -24.77 -25.50
C ALA A 185 -12.05 -25.46 -26.48
N LEU A 186 -12.02 -26.80 -26.56
CA LEU A 186 -12.98 -27.57 -27.33
C LEU A 186 -14.40 -27.42 -26.77
N ALA A 187 -14.58 -27.50 -25.44
CA ALA A 187 -15.88 -27.29 -24.80
C ALA A 187 -16.45 -25.88 -25.08
N GLU A 188 -15.62 -24.84 -25.10
CA GLU A 188 -16.05 -23.48 -25.44
C GLU A 188 -16.52 -23.36 -26.88
N VAL A 189 -15.83 -24.01 -27.83
CA VAL A 189 -16.26 -24.05 -29.24
C VAL A 189 -17.56 -24.84 -29.40
N LEU A 190 -17.69 -26.01 -28.76
CA LEU A 190 -18.90 -26.84 -28.78
C LEU A 190 -20.09 -26.16 -28.11
N ALA A 191 -19.86 -25.32 -27.10
CA ALA A 191 -20.91 -24.60 -26.38
C ALA A 191 -21.65 -23.55 -27.23
N LEU A 192 -21.04 -23.06 -28.31
CA LEU A 192 -21.62 -22.01 -29.15
C LEU A 192 -22.84 -22.49 -29.95
N ARG A 193 -22.93 -23.79 -30.29
CA ARG A 193 -24.04 -24.34 -31.08
C ARG A 193 -25.00 -25.16 -30.21
N PRO A 194 -26.33 -24.97 -30.32
CA PRO A 194 -27.30 -25.74 -29.55
C PRO A 194 -27.11 -27.26 -29.67
N ALA A 195 -26.81 -27.76 -30.87
CA ALA A 195 -26.65 -29.19 -31.15
C ALA A 195 -25.45 -29.85 -30.44
N THR A 196 -24.42 -29.10 -30.07
CA THR A 196 -23.20 -29.65 -29.43
C THR A 196 -23.00 -29.19 -27.99
N ARG A 197 -23.92 -28.36 -27.47
CA ARG A 197 -23.79 -27.70 -26.18
C ARG A 197 -23.91 -28.67 -25.00
N ALA A 198 -24.70 -29.74 -25.13
CA ALA A 198 -24.79 -30.78 -24.11
C ALA A 198 -23.42 -31.45 -23.85
N ARG A 199 -22.70 -31.78 -24.93
CA ARG A 199 -21.34 -32.36 -24.86
C ARG A 199 -20.33 -31.40 -24.25
N ALA A 200 -20.47 -30.10 -24.50
CA ALA A 200 -19.66 -29.08 -23.83
C ALA A 200 -19.90 -29.05 -22.32
N TRP A 201 -21.15 -29.16 -21.87
CA TRP A 201 -21.50 -29.18 -20.44
C TRP A 201 -21.01 -30.44 -19.72
N GLU A 202 -21.06 -31.60 -20.37
CA GLU A 202 -20.42 -32.82 -19.85
C GLU A 202 -18.92 -32.60 -19.64
N THR A 203 -18.27 -31.91 -20.59
CA THR A 203 -16.83 -31.62 -20.51
C THR A 203 -16.53 -30.62 -19.40
N TYR A 204 -17.34 -29.57 -19.20
CA TYR A 204 -17.18 -28.65 -18.06
C TYR A 204 -17.40 -29.34 -16.72
N ASN A 205 -18.41 -30.22 -16.60
CA ASN A 205 -18.65 -30.99 -15.38
C ASN A 205 -17.48 -31.91 -15.03
N LEU A 206 -16.90 -32.57 -16.05
CA LEU A 206 -15.74 -33.43 -15.90
C LEU A 206 -14.50 -32.61 -15.49
N LEU A 207 -14.24 -31.47 -16.15
CA LEU A 207 -13.14 -30.56 -15.81
C LEU A 207 -13.28 -29.95 -14.41
N ALA A 208 -14.52 -29.64 -13.98
CA ALA A 208 -14.79 -29.11 -12.64
C ALA A 208 -14.50 -30.15 -11.54
N ARG A 209 -14.76 -31.43 -11.80
CA ARG A 209 -14.49 -32.53 -10.86
C ARG A 209 -13.01 -32.94 -10.80
N GLU A 210 -12.32 -32.87 -11.93
CA GLU A 210 -10.89 -33.24 -12.01
C GLU A 210 -9.98 -32.24 -11.28
N GLY A 211 -10.42 -30.99 -11.09
CA GLY A 211 -9.68 -29.96 -10.34
C GLY A 211 -8.37 -29.48 -10.99
N GLN A 212 -8.11 -29.86 -12.25
CA GLN A 212 -6.89 -29.52 -12.99
C GLN A 212 -6.86 -28.06 -13.49
N LEU A 213 -8.01 -27.38 -13.52
CA LEU A 213 -8.15 -25.96 -13.85
C LEU A 213 -8.83 -25.24 -12.68
N PRO A 214 -8.59 -23.93 -12.49
CA PRO A 214 -9.28 -23.16 -11.45
C PRO A 214 -10.80 -23.28 -11.62
N SER A 215 -11.51 -23.52 -10.51
CA SER A 215 -12.97 -23.68 -10.48
C SER A 215 -13.68 -22.49 -11.13
N ASP A 216 -13.20 -21.27 -10.89
CA ASP A 216 -13.74 -20.05 -11.48
C ASP A 216 -13.60 -19.98 -13.02
N THR A 217 -12.53 -20.54 -13.58
CA THR A 217 -12.30 -20.57 -15.03
C THR A 217 -13.32 -21.49 -15.70
N VAL A 218 -13.47 -22.72 -15.21
CA VAL A 218 -14.47 -23.67 -15.71
C VAL A 218 -15.89 -23.14 -15.46
N ALA A 219 -16.13 -22.56 -14.27
CA ALA A 219 -17.40 -21.98 -13.90
C ALA A 219 -17.80 -20.83 -14.84
N SER A 220 -16.90 -19.89 -15.10
CA SER A 220 -17.21 -18.72 -15.94
C SER A 220 -17.54 -19.12 -17.38
N SER A 221 -16.81 -20.07 -17.99
CA SER A 221 -17.10 -20.59 -19.32
C SER A 221 -18.41 -21.40 -19.36
N TRP A 222 -18.69 -22.18 -18.32
CA TRP A 222 -19.95 -22.92 -18.19
C TRP A 222 -21.14 -21.97 -18.00
N ARG A 223 -21.06 -20.97 -17.10
CA ARG A 223 -22.07 -19.91 -16.90
C ARG A 223 -22.40 -19.18 -18.20
N ARG A 224 -21.37 -18.83 -18.98
CA ARG A 224 -21.55 -18.16 -20.27
C ARG A 224 -22.36 -19.02 -21.24
N SER A 225 -22.09 -20.32 -21.31
CA SER A 225 -22.85 -21.24 -22.16
C SER A 225 -24.31 -21.48 -21.71
N ILE A 226 -24.59 -21.41 -20.40
CA ILE A 226 -25.96 -21.49 -19.87
C ILE A 226 -26.76 -20.22 -20.20
N ARG A 227 -26.11 -19.05 -20.19
CA ARG A 227 -26.74 -17.77 -20.60
C ARG A 227 -27.06 -17.68 -22.10
N MET A 228 -26.47 -18.54 -22.93
CA MET A 228 -26.74 -18.62 -24.37
C MET A 228 -27.97 -19.50 -24.72
N GLN A 229 -28.77 -19.88 -23.73
CA GLN A 229 -30.03 -20.61 -23.96
C GLN A 229 -31.13 -19.70 -24.53
N PRO A 230 -32.01 -20.23 -25.39
CA PRO A 230 -33.20 -19.51 -25.83
C PRO A 230 -34.06 -19.06 -24.63
N PRO A 231 -34.73 -17.90 -24.72
CA PRO A 231 -35.71 -17.46 -23.72
C PRO A 231 -36.78 -18.54 -23.50
N GLY A 232 -37.10 -18.85 -22.23
CA GLY A 232 -38.07 -19.89 -21.87
C GLY A 232 -37.48 -21.29 -21.66
N THR A 233 -36.19 -21.51 -21.92
CA THR A 233 -35.53 -22.77 -21.57
C THR A 233 -35.35 -22.85 -20.04
N PRO A 234 -35.79 -23.93 -19.37
CA PRO A 234 -35.58 -24.07 -17.93
C PRO A 234 -34.09 -24.22 -17.61
N VAL A 235 -33.45 -23.11 -17.22
CA VAL A 235 -32.01 -23.09 -16.88
C VAL A 235 -31.74 -23.49 -15.43
N GLY A 236 -32.77 -23.57 -14.58
CA GLY A 236 -32.65 -23.92 -13.16
C GLY A 236 -31.87 -25.22 -12.89
N PRO A 237 -32.19 -26.36 -13.55
CA PRO A 237 -31.45 -27.61 -13.38
C PRO A 237 -29.97 -27.51 -13.82
N LEU A 238 -29.68 -26.66 -14.80
CA LEU A 238 -28.34 -26.44 -15.33
C LEU A 238 -27.49 -25.59 -14.37
N TRP A 239 -28.07 -24.54 -13.80
CA TRP A 239 -27.45 -23.75 -12.73
C TRP A 239 -27.23 -24.58 -11.46
N ALA A 240 -28.19 -25.45 -11.11
CA ALA A 240 -28.02 -26.39 -9.99
C ALA A 240 -26.88 -27.40 -10.24
N SER A 241 -26.73 -27.90 -11.47
CA SER A 241 -25.65 -28.81 -11.85
C SER A 241 -24.27 -28.14 -11.80
N LEU A 242 -24.18 -26.88 -12.24
CA LEU A 242 -23.00 -26.03 -12.13
C LEU A 242 -22.61 -25.81 -10.65
N ASN A 243 -23.55 -25.36 -9.82
CA ASN A 243 -23.30 -25.09 -8.39
C ASN A 243 -22.90 -26.38 -7.66
N LYS A 244 -23.57 -27.50 -7.93
CA LYS A 244 -23.22 -28.82 -7.37
C LYS A 244 -21.81 -29.29 -7.77
N ALA A 245 -21.36 -28.96 -8.97
CA ALA A 245 -20.03 -29.34 -9.46
C ALA A 245 -18.91 -28.44 -8.90
N ILE A 246 -19.21 -27.20 -8.52
CA ILE A 246 -18.22 -26.22 -8.04
C ILE A 246 -18.16 -26.15 -6.51
N ASP A 247 -19.28 -26.34 -5.80
CA ASP A 247 -19.38 -26.06 -4.36
C ASP A 247 -19.20 -27.29 -3.46
N GLY A 248 -19.09 -28.51 -4.00
CA GLY A 248 -19.08 -29.75 -3.19
C GLY A 248 -20.37 -29.94 -2.36
N PRO A 249 -20.54 -31.06 -1.63
CA PRO A 249 -21.77 -31.32 -0.89
C PRO A 249 -21.78 -30.53 0.43
N GLY A 250 -22.13 -29.25 0.37
CA GLY A 250 -22.14 -28.41 1.56
C GLY A 250 -22.51 -26.94 1.37
N ALA A 251 -23.40 -26.59 0.43
CA ALA A 251 -24.01 -25.26 0.41
C ALA A 251 -25.25 -25.27 -0.50
N ALA A 252 -26.43 -25.13 0.08
CA ALA A 252 -27.65 -24.85 -0.66
C ALA A 252 -28.30 -23.58 -0.11
N LEU A 253 -28.76 -22.75 -1.06
CA LEU A 253 -29.68 -21.60 -0.93
C LEU A 253 -29.07 -20.21 -0.70
N THR A 254 -28.45 -19.65 -1.74
CA THR A 254 -28.58 -18.22 -2.08
C THR A 254 -28.26 -17.98 -3.56
N THR A 255 -29.26 -17.81 -4.42
CA THR A 255 -29.20 -16.91 -5.60
C THR A 255 -30.58 -16.83 -6.26
N ALA A 256 -31.34 -15.78 -5.95
CA ALA A 256 -32.47 -15.32 -6.76
C ALA A 256 -32.63 -13.79 -6.62
N ALA A 257 -32.07 -13.02 -7.56
CA ALA A 257 -32.42 -11.64 -7.93
C ALA A 257 -31.46 -11.20 -9.08
N GLY A 258 -31.82 -10.60 -10.22
CA GLY A 258 -33.05 -10.15 -10.90
C GLY A 258 -32.72 -9.99 -12.43
N PRO A 259 -33.54 -9.34 -13.31
CA PRO A 259 -34.34 -8.14 -13.06
C PRO A 259 -35.83 -8.25 -13.41
N ARG A 260 -36.62 -7.31 -12.89
CA ARG A 260 -38.08 -7.15 -13.08
C ARG A 260 -38.45 -6.80 -14.52
N SER A 261 -39.44 -7.49 -15.07
CA SER A 261 -40.41 -6.94 -16.03
C SER A 261 -41.81 -7.34 -15.59
N ALA A 262 -42.72 -6.37 -15.62
CA ALA A 262 -44.10 -6.45 -15.18
C ALA A 262 -44.93 -7.54 -15.88
N GLY A 263 -45.94 -8.05 -15.17
CA GLY A 263 -47.09 -8.74 -15.75
C GLY A 263 -47.21 -10.23 -15.40
N ALA A 264 -48.32 -10.56 -14.73
CA ALA A 264 -48.94 -11.88 -14.58
C ALA A 264 -48.28 -12.90 -13.62
N ASN A 265 -48.76 -12.91 -12.37
CA ASN A 265 -48.76 -14.11 -11.52
C ASN A 265 -50.14 -14.30 -10.88
N ALA A 266 -50.99 -15.06 -11.56
CA ALA A 266 -52.19 -15.68 -11.00
C ALA A 266 -52.57 -16.91 -11.84
N ALA A 267 -51.68 -17.92 -11.89
CA ALA A 267 -52.03 -19.22 -12.50
C ALA A 267 -51.20 -20.44 -12.04
N VAL A 268 -50.21 -20.32 -11.14
CA VAL A 268 -49.31 -21.47 -10.84
C VAL A 268 -49.19 -21.81 -9.34
N VAL A 269 -50.08 -21.27 -8.49
CA VAL A 269 -50.20 -21.71 -7.08
C VAL A 269 -51.03 -23.00 -6.94
N THR A 270 -51.69 -23.48 -8.00
CA THR A 270 -52.59 -24.65 -7.94
C THR A 270 -51.94 -25.98 -8.35
N ALA A 271 -50.64 -26.03 -8.67
CA ALA A 271 -49.99 -27.27 -9.15
C ALA A 271 -48.80 -27.78 -8.30
N ALA A 272 -48.40 -27.08 -7.24
CA ALA A 272 -47.20 -27.43 -6.45
C ALA A 272 -47.47 -27.65 -4.94
N ILE A 273 -48.73 -27.82 -4.54
CA ILE A 273 -49.11 -28.35 -3.21
C ILE A 273 -49.31 -29.89 -3.27
N ALA A 274 -49.25 -30.50 -4.46
CA ALA A 274 -49.49 -31.93 -4.67
C ALA A 274 -48.23 -32.82 -4.76
N ALA A 275 -47.02 -32.33 -4.48
CA ALA A 275 -45.79 -33.10 -4.77
C ALA A 275 -44.66 -32.99 -3.73
N LEU A 276 -44.94 -32.64 -2.47
CA LEU A 276 -43.94 -32.58 -1.40
C LEU A 276 -44.47 -33.12 -0.05
N ASN A 277 -44.96 -34.35 -0.06
CA ASN A 277 -44.79 -35.26 1.07
C ASN A 277 -44.57 -36.67 0.51
N GLY A 278 -43.29 -37.05 0.39
CA GLY A 278 -42.82 -38.41 0.11
C GLY A 278 -43.29 -39.39 1.19
N GLU A 279 -43.64 -40.61 0.80
CA GLU A 279 -42.76 -41.80 0.71
C GLU A 279 -42.58 -42.50 2.06
N VAL A 280 -42.96 -43.77 2.12
CA VAL A 280 -42.16 -44.93 2.57
C VAL A 280 -43.04 -46.18 2.42
N ASP A 281 -42.61 -47.08 1.52
CA ASP A 281 -43.00 -48.48 1.52
C ASP A 281 -42.33 -49.20 2.69
N GLY A 282 -43.05 -50.15 3.29
CA GLY A 282 -42.43 -51.39 3.81
C GLY A 282 -42.27 -51.54 5.32
N ALA A 283 -43.34 -52.05 5.94
CA ALA A 283 -43.34 -53.15 6.91
C ALA A 283 -42.52 -53.03 8.23
N ALA A 284 -43.24 -52.91 9.34
CA ALA A 284 -43.27 -53.93 10.42
C ALA A 284 -44.18 -53.43 11.56
N GLY A 285 -45.10 -54.28 12.00
CA GLY A 285 -46.11 -53.93 13.00
C GLY A 285 -45.64 -54.05 14.45
N ARG A 286 -46.23 -53.17 15.29
CA ARG A 286 -46.68 -53.36 16.70
C ARG A 286 -45.64 -53.78 17.77
N PRO A 287 -45.95 -53.64 19.09
CA PRO A 287 -46.92 -52.80 19.81
C PRO A 287 -46.35 -52.16 21.11
N GLY A 288 -47.16 -51.34 21.82
CA GLY A 288 -46.98 -50.96 23.24
C GLY A 288 -47.24 -49.46 23.48
N ASN A 289 -48.46 -49.03 23.84
CA ASN A 289 -49.11 -49.04 25.17
C ASN A 289 -48.46 -48.09 26.21
N GLY A 290 -49.25 -47.16 26.75
CA GLY A 290 -49.05 -46.66 28.12
C GLY A 290 -49.40 -45.18 28.40
N GLY A 291 -50.53 -44.96 29.09
CA GLY A 291 -50.74 -43.88 30.10
C GLY A 291 -51.17 -42.51 29.56
N ASN A 292 -52.42 -42.02 29.67
CA ASN A 292 -53.40 -41.90 30.77
C ASN A 292 -53.16 -40.74 31.76
N GLY A 293 -54.22 -39.93 31.96
CA GLY A 293 -54.45 -39.01 33.08
C GLY A 293 -54.51 -37.52 32.69
N GLY A 294 -55.56 -36.74 32.93
CA GLY A 294 -56.85 -36.99 33.59
C GLY A 294 -57.60 -35.67 33.88
N ASN A 295 -58.93 -35.80 34.05
CA ASN A 295 -59.91 -34.95 34.79
C ASN A 295 -60.04 -33.44 34.49
N GLY A 296 -61.23 -32.82 34.40
CA GLY A 296 -62.62 -33.30 34.60
C GLY A 296 -63.48 -32.30 35.41
N ARG A 297 -64.77 -32.17 35.00
CA ARG A 297 -66.04 -31.80 35.73
C ARG A 297 -66.66 -30.46 35.31
N ASN A 298 -67.99 -30.27 35.12
CA ASN A 298 -69.27 -30.98 35.32
C ASN A 298 -70.28 -30.35 34.31
N GLY A 299 -71.46 -30.86 33.93
CA GLY A 299 -72.28 -32.01 34.31
C GLY A 299 -73.68 -31.92 33.64
N ASN A 300 -74.40 -33.06 33.67
CA ASN A 300 -75.84 -33.31 33.47
C ASN A 300 -76.50 -32.99 32.11
N ALA A 301 -76.87 -34.02 31.32
CA ALA A 301 -78.09 -34.88 31.39
C ALA A 301 -79.22 -34.24 30.56
N THR A 302 -79.81 -34.87 29.52
CA THR A 302 -80.50 -36.19 29.43
C THR A 302 -80.59 -36.64 27.95
N SER A 303 -80.31 -37.91 27.61
CA SER A 303 -81.25 -39.01 27.22
C SER A 303 -82.20 -38.67 26.03
N ALA A 304 -82.48 -39.47 24.99
CA ALA A 304 -82.22 -40.83 24.51
C ALA A 304 -82.66 -40.84 23.02
N ASN A 305 -81.92 -41.51 22.12
CA ASN A 305 -82.20 -42.83 21.54
C ASN A 305 -83.54 -43.00 20.77
N GLY A 306 -83.45 -43.52 19.54
CA GLY A 306 -84.43 -44.48 19.02
C GLY A 306 -85.30 -44.09 17.83
N ASN A 307 -84.77 -44.37 16.63
CA ASN A 307 -85.41 -45.06 15.49
C ASN A 307 -86.89 -44.85 15.14
N GLY A 308 -87.11 -44.65 13.83
CA GLY A 308 -88.01 -45.55 13.10
C GLY A 308 -89.04 -44.86 12.22
N ASN A 309 -88.80 -44.95 10.91
CA ASN A 309 -89.74 -45.21 9.82
C ASN A 309 -91.18 -44.64 9.87
N GLY A 310 -91.56 -44.06 8.73
CA GLY A 310 -92.89 -44.31 8.18
C GLY A 310 -93.65 -43.06 7.80
N ALA A 311 -93.63 -42.80 6.49
CA ALA A 311 -94.54 -41.97 5.72
C ALA A 311 -95.96 -41.77 6.31
N THR A 312 -96.51 -40.56 6.21
CA THR A 312 -97.43 -40.18 5.12
C THR A 312 -98.02 -38.78 5.29
N ALA A 313 -97.96 -38.03 4.18
CA ALA A 313 -98.94 -37.10 3.63
C ALA A 313 -99.70 -36.08 4.50
N GLY A 314 -99.53 -34.80 4.13
CA GLY A 314 -100.67 -34.00 3.69
C GLY A 314 -100.89 -32.67 4.41
N ALA A 315 -100.43 -31.57 3.81
CA ALA A 315 -101.27 -30.42 3.41
C ALA A 315 -100.38 -29.23 3.01
N ALA A 316 -100.48 -28.82 1.74
CA ALA A 316 -99.84 -27.63 1.19
C ALA A 316 -100.43 -26.34 1.78
N PRO A 317 -99.67 -25.23 1.69
CA PRO A 317 -100.19 -24.07 0.98
C PRO A 317 -99.27 -23.67 -0.17
N ALA A 318 -99.92 -23.19 -1.25
CA ALA A 318 -99.48 -22.50 -2.47
C ALA A 318 -97.97 -22.47 -2.82
N PRO A 319 -97.60 -22.66 -4.11
CA PRO A 319 -96.19 -22.68 -4.51
C PRO A 319 -95.54 -21.34 -4.17
N ILE A 320 -94.63 -21.36 -3.19
CA ILE A 320 -93.60 -20.35 -3.07
C ILE A 320 -92.95 -20.31 -4.45
N SER A 321 -93.10 -19.19 -5.17
CA SER A 321 -92.50 -19.07 -6.50
C SER A 321 -91.03 -19.50 -6.40
N ALA A 322 -90.50 -20.21 -7.41
CA ALA A 322 -89.09 -20.62 -7.40
C ALA A 322 -88.14 -19.45 -7.06
N ARG A 323 -88.57 -18.21 -7.36
CA ARG A 323 -87.94 -16.95 -6.96
C ARG A 323 -87.90 -16.73 -5.43
N ALA A 324 -89.00 -16.94 -4.70
CA ALA A 324 -89.05 -16.73 -3.25
C ALA A 324 -88.29 -17.82 -2.46
N VAL A 325 -88.23 -19.07 -2.95
CA VAL A 325 -87.35 -20.11 -2.38
C VAL A 325 -85.88 -19.78 -2.61
N ALA A 326 -85.52 -19.33 -3.82
CA ALA A 326 -84.15 -18.96 -4.16
C ALA A 326 -83.65 -17.73 -3.36
N ILE A 327 -84.52 -16.76 -3.06
CA ILE A 327 -84.19 -15.60 -2.22
C ILE A 327 -83.94 -16.04 -0.77
N GLN A 328 -84.78 -16.91 -0.20
CA GLN A 328 -84.55 -17.41 1.16
C GLN A 328 -83.29 -18.28 1.30
N GLN A 329 -82.98 -19.09 0.28
CA GLN A 329 -81.73 -19.87 0.24
C GLN A 329 -80.49 -18.96 0.14
N ALA A 330 -80.53 -17.96 -0.75
CA ALA A 330 -79.43 -16.99 -0.88
C ALA A 330 -79.20 -16.18 0.42
N LEU A 331 -80.28 -15.86 1.14
CA LEU A 331 -80.21 -15.18 2.43
C LEU A 331 -79.60 -16.06 3.53
N ALA A 332 -79.99 -17.33 3.60
CA ALA A 332 -79.44 -18.29 4.55
C ALA A 332 -77.94 -18.58 4.28
N ASP A 333 -77.57 -18.71 3.00
CA ASP A 333 -76.17 -18.86 2.60
C ASP A 333 -75.34 -17.61 2.93
N ALA A 334 -75.87 -16.42 2.66
CA ALA A 334 -75.20 -15.17 3.01
C ALA A 334 -75.00 -15.02 4.54
N GLN A 335 -76.01 -15.37 5.35
CA GLN A 335 -75.90 -15.36 6.81
C GLN A 335 -74.87 -16.37 7.31
N LYS A 336 -74.80 -17.56 6.69
CA LYS A 336 -73.77 -18.56 6.99
C LYS A 336 -72.36 -18.05 6.68
N GLN A 337 -72.19 -17.35 5.55
CA GLN A 337 -70.90 -16.74 5.20
C GLN A 337 -70.53 -15.59 6.15
N LEU A 338 -71.50 -14.77 6.58
CA LEU A 338 -71.28 -13.74 7.62
C LEU A 338 -70.88 -14.35 8.97
N ALA A 339 -71.43 -15.51 9.34
CA ALA A 339 -71.04 -16.23 10.55
C ALA A 339 -69.63 -16.84 10.44
N ALA A 340 -69.20 -17.20 9.22
CA ALA A 340 -67.87 -17.71 8.92
C ALA A 340 -66.81 -16.60 8.72
N GLY A 341 -67.17 -15.31 8.79
CA GLY A 341 -66.28 -14.18 8.57
C GLY A 341 -65.97 -13.86 7.10
N ALA A 342 -66.60 -14.56 6.15
CA ALA A 342 -66.43 -14.37 4.71
C ALA A 342 -67.34 -13.24 4.19
N ASN A 343 -67.11 -12.01 4.68
CA ASN A 343 -67.97 -10.85 4.41
C ASN A 343 -68.09 -10.54 2.91
N GLU A 344 -67.02 -10.66 2.13
CA GLU A 344 -67.04 -10.26 0.71
C GLU A 344 -67.88 -11.22 -0.15
N GLN A 345 -67.91 -12.49 0.25
CA GLN A 345 -68.73 -13.52 -0.37
C GLN A 345 -70.18 -13.36 0.04
N ALA A 346 -70.44 -13.00 1.30
CA ALA A 346 -71.78 -12.68 1.77
C ALA A 346 -72.37 -11.44 1.06
N ALA A 347 -71.60 -10.35 0.92
CA ALA A 347 -72.02 -9.14 0.22
C ALA A 347 -72.44 -9.44 -1.23
N ARG A 348 -71.65 -10.24 -1.96
CA ARG A 348 -71.99 -10.66 -3.33
C ARG A 348 -73.28 -11.48 -3.41
N LEU A 349 -73.50 -12.39 -2.46
CA LEU A 349 -74.73 -13.18 -2.38
C LEU A 349 -75.96 -12.31 -2.07
N LEU A 350 -75.80 -11.31 -1.19
CA LEU A 350 -76.85 -10.36 -0.82
C LEU A 350 -77.18 -9.41 -1.98
N GLU A 351 -76.18 -8.88 -2.68
CA GLU A 351 -76.36 -8.04 -3.88
C GLU A 351 -77.09 -8.81 -4.99
N ALA A 352 -76.69 -10.06 -5.24
CA ALA A 352 -77.38 -10.93 -6.19
C ALA A 352 -78.82 -11.27 -5.76
N SER A 353 -79.12 -11.25 -4.45
CA SER A 353 -80.47 -11.36 -3.92
C SER A 353 -81.28 -10.08 -4.18
N LEU A 354 -80.68 -8.90 -3.94
CA LEU A 354 -81.30 -7.59 -4.15
C LEU A 354 -81.63 -7.29 -5.62
N VAL A 355 -80.82 -7.77 -6.57
CA VAL A 355 -81.15 -7.71 -8.01
C VAL A 355 -82.47 -8.44 -8.32
N ARG A 356 -82.77 -9.51 -7.55
CA ARG A 356 -84.00 -10.31 -7.69
C ARG A 356 -85.14 -9.80 -6.81
N ASN A 357 -84.88 -9.02 -5.76
CA ASN A 357 -85.90 -8.35 -4.96
C ASN A 357 -85.32 -7.09 -4.29
N GLY A 358 -85.52 -5.93 -4.93
CA GLY A 358 -84.89 -4.67 -4.49
C GLY A 358 -85.50 -4.02 -3.25
N ASP A 359 -86.68 -4.49 -2.80
CA ASP A 359 -87.43 -3.90 -1.68
C ASP A 359 -87.41 -4.80 -0.41
N ASP A 360 -86.40 -5.67 -0.28
CA ASP A 360 -86.24 -6.55 0.87
C ASP A 360 -85.40 -5.92 1.99
N GLY A 361 -86.07 -5.36 3.01
CA GLY A 361 -85.43 -4.64 4.12
C GLY A 361 -84.36 -5.44 4.88
N PRO A 362 -84.61 -6.70 5.30
CA PRO A 362 -83.61 -7.54 5.96
C PRO A 362 -82.35 -7.81 5.12
N THR A 363 -82.49 -7.98 3.80
CA THR A 363 -81.35 -8.19 2.90
C THR A 363 -80.49 -6.91 2.78
N TRP A 364 -81.12 -5.73 2.69
CA TRP A 364 -80.40 -4.45 2.78
C TRP A 364 -79.67 -4.27 4.12
N GLY A 365 -80.30 -4.70 5.23
CA GLY A 365 -79.69 -4.65 6.56
C GLY A 365 -78.48 -5.58 6.71
N LEU A 366 -78.54 -6.80 6.16
CA LEU A 366 -77.40 -7.72 6.13
C LEU A 366 -76.29 -7.26 5.20
N LEU A 367 -76.62 -6.59 4.08
CA LEU A 367 -75.62 -5.99 3.19
C LEU A 367 -74.88 -4.87 3.91
N GLY A 368 -75.61 -3.98 4.61
CA GLY A 368 -75.02 -2.95 5.46
C GLY A 368 -74.09 -3.55 6.53
N LEU A 369 -74.49 -4.64 7.18
CA LEU A 369 -73.67 -5.33 8.18
C LEU A 369 -72.40 -5.95 7.58
N SER A 370 -72.50 -6.51 6.38
CA SER A 370 -71.36 -7.07 5.65
C SER A 370 -70.32 -5.99 5.32
N ARG A 371 -70.79 -4.87 4.74
CA ARG A 371 -69.94 -3.72 4.38
C ARG A 371 -69.32 -3.07 5.62
N MET A 372 -70.07 -2.97 6.72
CA MET A 372 -69.56 -2.47 7.99
C MET A 372 -68.42 -3.34 8.57
N ARG A 373 -68.49 -4.67 8.40
CA ARG A 373 -67.44 -5.60 8.82
C ARG A 373 -66.20 -5.61 7.91
N GLU A 374 -66.32 -5.07 6.71
CA GLU A 374 -65.22 -4.88 5.76
C GLU A 374 -64.52 -3.51 5.92
N GLY A 375 -64.97 -2.68 6.87
CA GLY A 375 -64.47 -1.31 7.04
C GLY A 375 -65.07 -0.31 6.04
N GLN A 376 -66.03 -0.72 5.21
CA GLN A 376 -66.68 0.10 4.18
C GLN A 376 -67.90 0.84 4.75
N HIS A 377 -67.64 1.71 5.73
CA HIS A 377 -68.67 2.38 6.52
C HIS A 377 -69.55 3.34 5.70
N ALA A 378 -68.97 4.01 4.70
CA ALA A 378 -69.69 4.92 3.80
C ALA A 378 -70.72 4.21 2.90
N GLU A 379 -70.48 2.93 2.56
CA GLU A 379 -71.43 2.10 1.79
C GLU A 379 -72.47 1.41 2.68
N ALA A 380 -72.13 1.17 3.95
CA ALA A 380 -73.02 0.55 4.92
C ALA A 380 -74.17 1.48 5.37
N GLU A 381 -73.90 2.78 5.53
CA GLU A 381 -74.89 3.79 5.95
C GLU A 381 -76.14 3.83 5.04
N PRO A 382 -76.03 4.02 3.71
CA PRO A 382 -77.22 4.06 2.85
C PRO A 382 -77.95 2.72 2.80
N ALA A 383 -77.25 1.59 2.98
CA ALA A 383 -77.86 0.27 3.07
C ALA A 383 -78.72 0.13 4.34
N PHE A 384 -78.26 0.60 5.50
CA PHE A 384 -79.06 0.65 6.72
C PHE A 384 -80.22 1.65 6.64
N ALA A 385 -80.03 2.81 6.00
CA ALA A 385 -81.10 3.77 5.77
C ALA A 385 -82.18 3.22 4.81
N ARG A 386 -81.81 2.35 3.87
CA ARG A 386 -82.76 1.64 3.00
C ARG A 386 -83.47 0.52 3.75
N ALA A 387 -82.75 -0.24 4.58
CA ALA A 387 -83.33 -1.25 5.48
C ALA A 387 -84.38 -0.63 6.43
N LEU A 388 -84.05 0.50 7.06
CA LEU A 388 -84.94 1.24 7.97
C LEU A 388 -86.26 1.69 7.32
N ARG A 389 -86.25 2.00 6.02
CA ARG A 389 -87.47 2.40 5.28
C ARG A 389 -88.32 1.21 4.85
N LEU A 390 -87.70 0.07 4.57
CA LEU A 390 -88.34 -1.13 4.03
C LEU A 390 -88.78 -2.12 5.13
N ASP A 391 -88.18 -2.05 6.31
CA ASP A 391 -88.48 -2.91 7.46
C ASP A 391 -88.70 -2.08 8.75
N PRO A 392 -89.91 -1.53 8.94
CA PRO A 392 -90.24 -0.73 10.12
C PRO A 392 -90.29 -1.55 11.43
N GLY A 393 -90.33 -2.88 11.36
CA GLY A 393 -90.42 -3.77 12.51
C GLY A 393 -89.13 -3.86 13.32
N ASP A 394 -87.97 -3.71 12.66
CA ASP A 394 -86.63 -3.70 13.25
C ASP A 394 -85.99 -2.29 13.22
N ALA A 395 -86.82 -1.23 13.18
CA ALA A 395 -86.37 0.14 12.97
C ALA A 395 -85.28 0.63 13.95
N ASP A 396 -85.34 0.23 15.23
CA ASP A 396 -84.34 0.64 16.23
C ASP A 396 -82.97 0.00 16.01
N ARG A 397 -82.95 -1.24 15.53
CA ARG A 397 -81.71 -1.95 15.15
C ARG A 397 -81.05 -1.30 13.94
N TRP A 398 -81.83 -1.02 12.89
CA TRP A 398 -81.29 -0.40 11.67
C TRP A 398 -80.88 1.07 11.90
N ARG A 399 -81.60 1.80 12.75
CA ARG A 399 -81.22 3.17 13.13
C ARG A 399 -79.92 3.18 13.93
N SER A 400 -79.74 2.30 14.91
CA SER A 400 -78.50 2.22 15.70
C SER A 400 -77.29 1.80 14.86
N LEU A 401 -77.44 0.82 13.96
CA LEU A 401 -76.39 0.42 13.02
C LEU A 401 -76.08 1.50 11.98
N GLY A 402 -77.09 2.23 11.51
CA GLY A 402 -76.91 3.39 10.62
C GLY A 402 -76.13 4.52 11.28
N VAL A 403 -76.43 4.86 12.53
CA VAL A 403 -75.67 5.86 13.32
C VAL A 403 -74.21 5.42 13.52
N ALA A 404 -73.99 4.15 13.83
CA ALA A 404 -72.64 3.61 13.98
C ALA A 404 -71.86 3.61 12.65
N ALA A 405 -72.51 3.27 11.53
CA ALA A 405 -71.90 3.33 10.21
C ALA A 405 -71.54 4.77 9.82
N HIS A 406 -72.44 5.73 10.06
CA HIS A 406 -72.19 7.15 9.84
C HIS A 406 -70.99 7.66 10.64
N TYR A 407 -70.92 7.32 11.94
CA TYR A 407 -69.79 7.67 12.82
C TYR A 407 -68.44 7.23 12.23
N TRP A 408 -68.31 5.94 11.88
CA TRP A 408 -67.06 5.42 11.34
C TRP A 408 -66.77 5.90 9.91
N ALA A 409 -67.80 6.20 9.11
CA ALA A 409 -67.63 6.81 7.80
C ALA A 409 -67.03 8.22 7.91
N THR A 410 -67.52 9.05 8.84
CA THR A 410 -66.99 10.39 9.09
C THR A 410 -65.56 10.34 9.62
N VAL A 411 -65.25 9.44 10.56
CA VAL A 411 -63.87 9.25 11.07
C VAL A 411 -62.91 8.82 9.95
N SER A 412 -63.32 7.86 9.10
CA SER A 412 -62.49 7.42 7.97
C SER A 412 -62.30 8.51 6.91
N LEU A 413 -63.34 9.28 6.59
CA LEU A 413 -63.24 10.40 5.65
C LEU A 413 -62.30 11.48 6.18
N ALA A 414 -62.40 11.83 7.46
CA ALA A 414 -61.51 12.79 8.09
C ALA A 414 -60.04 12.33 8.05
N ARG A 415 -59.76 11.03 8.26
CA ARG A 415 -58.39 10.48 8.09
C ARG A 415 -57.88 10.65 6.66
N ILE A 416 -58.72 10.35 5.66
CA ILE A 416 -58.36 10.51 4.25
C ILE A 416 -58.05 11.97 3.91
N GLU A 417 -58.90 12.91 4.34
CA GLU A 417 -58.65 14.34 4.09
C GLU A 417 -57.38 14.83 4.81
N ALA A 418 -57.10 14.33 6.01
CA ALA A 418 -55.85 14.62 6.74
C ALA A 418 -54.61 14.09 6.02
N ASP A 419 -54.64 12.84 5.53
CA ASP A 419 -53.51 12.22 4.81
C ASP A 419 -53.19 12.93 3.48
N VAL A 420 -54.17 13.61 2.88
CA VAL A 420 -54.00 14.45 1.67
C VAL A 420 -53.62 15.90 2.02
N GLY A 421 -53.40 16.21 3.31
CA GLY A 421 -52.92 17.51 3.79
C GLY A 421 -54.01 18.57 3.99
N ARG A 422 -55.29 18.18 4.01
CA ARG A 422 -56.44 19.08 4.26
C ARG A 422 -56.91 19.01 5.71
N THR A 423 -56.00 19.36 6.61
CA THR A 423 -56.14 19.23 8.07
C THR A 423 -57.36 20.00 8.63
N GLU A 424 -57.64 21.21 8.13
CA GLU A 424 -58.82 21.99 8.57
C GLU A 424 -60.14 21.31 8.19
N VAL A 425 -60.26 20.78 6.96
CA VAL A 425 -61.46 20.09 6.49
C VAL A 425 -61.70 18.81 7.30
N ALA A 426 -60.62 18.07 7.60
CA ALA A 426 -60.69 16.89 8.45
C ALA A 426 -61.16 17.22 9.88
N ALA A 427 -60.67 18.31 10.47
CA ALA A 427 -61.09 18.76 11.80
C ALA A 427 -62.57 19.19 11.82
N ASP A 428 -63.02 19.95 10.82
CA ASP A 428 -64.41 20.40 10.71
C ASP A 428 -65.40 19.23 10.52
N LEU A 429 -65.01 18.16 9.83
CA LEU A 429 -65.81 16.94 9.70
C LEU A 429 -66.01 16.22 11.04
N LEU A 430 -65.02 16.26 11.94
CA LEU A 430 -65.03 15.53 13.21
C LEU A 430 -65.67 16.32 14.36
N ARG A 431 -65.59 17.65 14.33
CA ARG A 431 -66.08 18.52 15.42
C ARG A 431 -67.53 18.26 15.82
N PRO A 432 -68.51 18.12 14.90
CA PRO A 432 -69.89 17.79 15.27
C PRO A 432 -70.03 16.43 15.97
N VAL A 433 -69.19 15.45 15.58
CA VAL A 433 -69.20 14.10 16.15
C VAL A 433 -68.57 14.09 17.55
N ALA A 434 -67.48 14.83 17.73
CA ALA A 434 -66.79 14.98 19.01
C ALA A 434 -67.63 15.72 20.06
N ASP A 435 -68.36 16.77 19.65
CA ASP A 435 -69.17 17.61 20.55
C ASP A 435 -70.46 16.92 21.01
N THR A 436 -71.07 16.10 20.14
CA THR A 436 -72.38 15.50 20.41
C THR A 436 -72.31 14.17 21.17
N GLN A 437 -71.16 13.48 21.15
CA GLN A 437 -70.99 12.16 21.74
C GLN A 437 -69.79 12.14 22.69
N PRO A 438 -70.01 12.15 24.02
CA PRO A 438 -68.93 12.09 25.02
C PRO A 438 -68.03 10.86 24.90
N THR A 439 -68.55 9.73 24.36
CA THR A 439 -67.85 8.45 24.19
C THR A 439 -67.20 8.28 22.81
N ALA A 440 -67.16 9.32 21.98
CA ALA A 440 -66.52 9.28 20.65
C ALA A 440 -64.98 9.38 20.71
N ILE A 441 -64.34 8.44 21.40
CA ILE A 441 -62.91 8.47 21.72
C ILE A 441 -62.04 8.61 20.46
N GLU A 442 -62.29 7.81 19.42
CA GLU A 442 -61.52 7.86 18.17
C GLU A 442 -61.66 9.18 17.41
N ALA A 443 -62.86 9.77 17.39
CA ALA A 443 -63.09 11.07 16.75
C ALA A 443 -62.38 12.19 17.54
N LYS A 444 -62.43 12.17 18.87
CA LYS A 444 -61.77 13.15 19.74
C LYS A 444 -60.24 13.05 19.69
N LEU A 445 -59.69 11.84 19.70
CA LEU A 445 -58.24 11.61 19.55
C LEU A 445 -57.71 12.16 18.22
N LEU A 446 -58.43 11.88 17.12
CA LEU A 446 -58.05 12.36 15.79
C LEU A 446 -58.21 13.89 15.69
N LEU A 447 -59.32 14.45 16.18
CA LEU A 447 -59.56 15.89 16.20
C LEU A 447 -58.48 16.64 17.02
N ALA A 448 -58.18 16.17 18.23
CA ALA A 448 -57.16 16.76 19.09
C ALA A 448 -55.77 16.78 18.43
N ARG A 449 -55.39 15.70 17.72
CA ARG A 449 -54.15 15.66 16.95
C ARG A 449 -54.14 16.71 15.83
N LEU A 450 -55.22 16.79 15.04
CA LEU A 450 -55.34 17.73 13.93
C LEU A 450 -55.33 19.19 14.41
N GLU A 451 -55.96 19.47 15.55
CA GLU A 451 -55.95 20.81 16.18
C GLU A 451 -54.55 21.20 16.65
N GLY A 452 -53.78 20.26 17.20
CA GLY A 452 -52.37 20.50 17.54
C GLY A 452 -51.49 20.81 16.31
N GLU A 453 -51.74 20.14 15.18
CA GLU A 453 -51.07 20.45 13.89
C GLU A 453 -51.44 21.85 13.36
N LEU A 454 -52.69 22.27 13.57
CA LEU A 454 -53.18 23.61 13.22
C LEU A 454 -52.72 24.71 14.20
N GLY A 455 -51.96 24.36 15.24
CA GLY A 455 -51.47 25.28 16.26
C GLY A 455 -52.53 25.71 17.29
N GLN A 456 -53.67 25.02 17.33
CA GLN A 456 -54.74 25.22 18.31
C GLN A 456 -54.45 24.40 19.58
N ASP A 457 -53.28 24.63 20.16
CA ASP A 457 -52.70 23.77 21.19
C ASP A 457 -53.57 23.67 22.47
N GLU A 458 -54.23 24.75 22.90
CA GLU A 458 -55.14 24.74 24.05
C GLU A 458 -56.38 23.87 23.82
N ILE A 459 -56.99 23.97 22.64
CA ILE A 459 -58.20 23.20 22.27
C ILE A 459 -57.85 21.71 22.14
N ALA A 460 -56.69 21.41 21.56
CA ALA A 460 -56.16 20.06 21.47
C ALA A 460 -55.96 19.43 22.86
N LEU A 461 -55.40 20.18 23.82
CA LEU A 461 -55.22 19.71 25.20
C LEU A 461 -56.55 19.43 25.90
N GLU A 462 -57.56 20.29 25.72
CA GLU A 462 -58.90 20.07 26.26
C GLU A 462 -59.51 18.77 25.71
N HIS A 463 -59.41 18.50 24.41
CA HIS A 463 -59.93 17.28 23.81
C HIS A 463 -59.17 16.03 24.29
N PHE A 464 -57.85 16.08 24.47
CA PHE A 464 -57.10 14.99 25.09
C PHE A 464 -57.51 14.77 26.55
N GLU A 465 -57.77 15.82 27.32
CA GLU A 465 -58.26 15.73 28.70
C GLU A 465 -59.65 15.10 28.77
N GLN A 466 -60.55 15.44 27.85
CA GLN A 466 -61.86 14.81 27.76
C GLN A 466 -61.76 13.31 27.45
N VAL A 467 -60.81 12.88 26.59
CA VAL A 467 -60.56 11.46 26.34
C VAL A 467 -60.04 10.77 27.60
N LEU A 468 -59.08 11.38 28.30
CA LEU A 468 -58.49 10.83 29.52
C LEU A 468 -59.45 10.80 30.71
N ALA A 469 -60.46 11.68 30.73
CA ALA A 469 -61.53 11.63 31.73
C ALA A 469 -62.46 10.41 31.55
N VAL A 470 -62.62 9.91 30.31
CA VAL A 470 -63.42 8.73 29.99
C VAL A 470 -62.57 7.45 30.09
N GLU A 471 -61.37 7.46 29.50
CA GLU A 471 -60.41 6.36 29.54
C GLU A 471 -59.03 6.83 30.06
N PRO A 472 -58.79 6.78 31.38
CA PRO A 472 -57.54 7.27 31.99
C PRO A 472 -56.26 6.56 31.54
N LYS A 473 -56.38 5.39 30.89
CA LYS A 473 -55.27 4.55 30.43
C LYS A 473 -55.04 4.61 28.91
N GLU A 474 -55.74 5.48 28.18
CA GLU A 474 -55.57 5.60 26.72
C GLU A 474 -54.20 6.24 26.39
N GLU A 475 -53.26 5.41 26.00
CA GLU A 475 -51.87 5.77 25.71
C GLU A 475 -51.75 6.80 24.58
N ARG A 476 -52.62 6.73 23.57
CA ARG A 476 -52.61 7.67 22.43
C ARG A 476 -52.99 9.09 22.85
N ALA A 477 -53.88 9.23 23.84
CA ALA A 477 -54.25 10.52 24.40
C ALA A 477 -53.10 11.12 25.20
N TRP A 478 -52.43 10.30 26.04
CA TRP A 478 -51.24 10.72 26.78
C TRP A 478 -50.10 11.11 25.85
N ARG A 479 -49.81 10.33 24.79
CA ARG A 479 -48.78 10.66 23.79
C ARG A 479 -49.10 11.96 23.04
N GLY A 480 -50.33 12.12 22.55
CA GLY A 480 -50.75 13.34 21.85
C GLY A 480 -50.66 14.58 22.73
N ARG A 481 -51.13 14.48 23.98
CA ARG A 481 -50.98 15.53 25.00
C ARG A 481 -49.52 15.85 25.30
N PHE A 482 -48.67 14.83 25.43
CA PHE A 482 -47.24 15.00 25.66
C PHE A 482 -46.58 15.79 24.53
N VAL A 483 -46.85 15.46 23.27
CA VAL A 483 -46.28 16.17 22.10
C VAL A 483 -46.71 17.65 22.09
N VAL A 484 -47.99 17.93 22.34
CA VAL A 484 -48.48 19.32 22.40
C VAL A 484 -47.89 20.09 23.58
N ARG A 485 -47.75 19.46 24.75
CA ARG A 485 -47.07 20.05 25.91
C ARG A 485 -45.58 20.25 25.66
N LEU A 486 -44.90 19.34 24.98
CA LEU A 486 -43.46 19.46 24.69
C LEU A 486 -43.16 20.68 23.81
N LYS A 487 -44.09 21.05 22.94
CA LYS A 487 -44.04 22.27 22.11
C LYS A 487 -44.33 23.55 22.90
N THR A 488 -45.26 23.51 23.85
CA THR A 488 -45.77 24.70 24.58
C THR A 488 -45.08 24.94 25.92
N ASP A 489 -44.92 23.90 26.74
CA ASP A 489 -44.23 23.89 28.03
C ASP A 489 -43.46 22.56 28.24
N PRO A 490 -42.19 22.50 27.78
CA PRO A 490 -41.37 21.29 27.85
C PRO A 490 -41.12 20.79 29.28
N GLU A 491 -41.03 21.69 30.26
CA GLU A 491 -40.74 21.31 31.66
C GLU A 491 -41.96 20.66 32.30
N ALA A 492 -43.16 21.18 32.01
CA ALA A 492 -44.40 20.53 32.42
C ALA A 492 -44.59 19.15 31.74
N ALA A 493 -44.25 19.03 30.46
CA ALA A 493 -44.31 17.76 29.72
C ALA A 493 -43.40 16.68 30.35
N LEU A 494 -42.17 17.05 30.71
CA LEU A 494 -41.19 16.14 31.33
C LEU A 494 -41.57 15.79 32.77
N THR A 495 -42.15 16.72 33.52
CA THR A 495 -42.67 16.46 34.87
C THR A 495 -43.84 15.47 34.83
N GLU A 496 -44.73 15.62 33.85
CA GLU A 496 -45.85 14.71 33.61
C GLU A 496 -45.34 13.31 33.23
N LEU A 497 -44.32 13.22 32.37
CA LEU A 497 -43.68 11.98 31.96
C LEU A 497 -42.98 11.25 33.14
N ALA A 498 -42.27 11.99 33.99
CA ALA A 498 -41.59 11.44 35.15
C ALA A 498 -42.54 10.77 36.16
N ALA A 499 -43.81 11.20 36.20
CA ALA A 499 -44.84 10.59 37.05
C ALA A 499 -45.25 9.17 36.57
N PHE A 500 -45.07 8.84 35.30
CA PHE A 500 -45.36 7.52 34.72
C PHE A 500 -44.22 6.51 34.88
N GLY A 501 -42.97 6.99 35.06
CA GLY A 501 -41.79 6.15 35.24
C GLY A 501 -41.40 5.32 33.99
N PRO A 502 -40.64 4.21 34.16
CA PRO A 502 -40.07 3.43 33.05
C PRO A 502 -41.10 2.71 32.15
N GLY A 503 -42.38 2.71 32.53
CA GLY A 503 -43.48 2.12 31.75
C GLY A 503 -44.09 3.08 30.71
N ALA A 504 -43.55 4.29 30.57
CA ALA A 504 -44.07 5.36 29.74
C ALA A 504 -43.56 5.34 28.28
N ALA A 505 -42.88 4.27 27.85
CA ALA A 505 -42.31 4.17 26.50
C ALA A 505 -43.34 4.41 25.37
N GLY A 506 -44.59 4.03 25.61
CA GLY A 506 -45.72 4.28 24.73
C GLY A 506 -46.25 5.73 24.69
N ILE A 507 -45.83 6.56 25.64
CA ILE A 507 -46.22 7.97 25.76
C ILE A 507 -45.15 8.88 25.14
N VAL A 508 -43.87 8.51 25.26
CA VAL A 508 -42.76 9.29 24.68
C VAL A 508 -42.84 9.26 23.16
N ASP A 509 -42.71 10.44 22.56
CA ASP A 509 -42.42 10.62 21.14
C ASP A 509 -40.94 10.98 20.98
N GLY A 510 -40.12 9.99 20.62
CA GLY A 510 -38.68 10.17 20.47
C GLY A 510 -38.32 11.18 19.38
N GLY A 511 -39.13 11.32 18.33
CA GLY A 511 -38.90 12.31 17.27
C GLY A 511 -39.06 13.74 17.78
N ALA A 512 -40.17 14.02 18.45
CA ALA A 512 -40.45 15.35 19.00
C ALA A 512 -39.41 15.80 20.05
N VAL A 513 -38.92 14.88 20.89
CA VAL A 513 -37.85 15.15 21.86
C VAL A 513 -36.53 15.50 21.16
N ARG A 514 -36.19 14.80 20.08
CA ARG A 514 -34.96 15.04 19.31
C ARG A 514 -34.98 16.40 18.62
N ASP A 515 -36.09 16.76 17.97
CA ASP A 515 -36.24 18.06 17.32
C ASP A 515 -36.05 19.22 18.30
N LEU A 516 -36.60 19.10 19.52
CA LEU A 516 -36.41 20.08 20.57
C LEU A 516 -34.97 20.11 21.10
N ALA A 517 -34.33 18.94 21.25
CA ALA A 517 -32.93 18.83 21.67
C ALA A 517 -31.99 19.49 20.65
N ASP A 518 -32.20 19.24 19.34
CA ASP A 518 -31.44 19.84 18.26
C ASP A 518 -31.64 21.36 18.22
N GLY A 519 -32.86 21.85 18.43
CA GLY A 519 -33.14 23.29 18.60
C GLY A 519 -32.36 23.91 19.76
N ARG A 520 -32.25 23.22 20.91
CA ARG A 520 -31.43 23.68 22.05
C ARG A 520 -29.94 23.67 21.75
N ILE A 521 -29.45 22.68 21.00
CA ILE A 521 -28.05 22.62 20.54
C ILE A 521 -27.74 23.80 19.60
N ALA A 522 -28.61 24.09 18.65
CA ALA A 522 -28.46 25.23 17.73
C ALA A 522 -28.43 26.58 18.46
N GLN A 523 -29.10 26.68 19.61
CA GLN A 523 -29.06 27.84 20.51
C GLN A 523 -27.85 27.86 21.47
N GLY A 524 -26.91 26.92 21.36
CA GLY A 524 -25.74 26.79 22.24
C GLY A 524 -26.05 26.23 23.64
N ARG A 525 -27.26 25.73 23.88
CA ARG A 525 -27.72 25.21 25.18
C ARG A 525 -27.51 23.69 25.30
N THR A 526 -26.29 23.21 25.04
CA THR A 526 -25.98 21.78 24.96
C THR A 526 -26.29 21.00 26.24
N SER A 527 -26.04 21.57 27.44
CA SER A 527 -26.37 20.90 28.71
C SER A 527 -27.88 20.75 28.93
N ALA A 528 -28.68 21.68 28.41
CA ALA A 528 -30.14 21.61 28.51
C ALA A 528 -30.74 20.63 27.48
N ALA A 529 -30.04 20.41 26.36
CA ALA A 529 -30.38 19.35 25.41
C ALA A 529 -30.02 17.96 25.97
N LEU A 530 -28.84 17.81 26.58
CA LEU A 530 -28.42 16.54 27.19
C LEU A 530 -29.36 16.11 28.32
N ARG A 531 -29.72 17.02 29.25
CA ARG A 531 -30.68 16.71 30.32
C ARG A 531 -32.06 16.31 29.80
N LEU A 532 -32.53 16.97 28.74
CA LEU A 532 -33.80 16.64 28.07
C LEU A 532 -33.75 15.21 27.52
N LEU A 533 -32.66 14.85 26.84
CA LEU A 533 -32.47 13.50 26.29
C LEU A 533 -32.35 12.45 27.40
N GLU A 534 -31.61 12.73 28.48
CA GLU A 534 -31.46 11.80 29.62
C GLU A 534 -32.80 11.52 30.31
N GLN A 535 -33.60 12.56 30.60
CA GLN A 535 -34.94 12.40 31.18
C GLN A 535 -35.89 11.61 30.26
N ALA A 536 -35.78 11.81 28.95
CA ALA A 536 -36.56 11.03 27.98
C ALA A 536 -36.08 9.56 27.91
N ILE A 537 -34.78 9.30 28.05
CA ILE A 537 -34.20 7.94 28.12
C ILE A 537 -34.66 7.22 29.40
N ASP A 538 -34.78 7.91 30.54
CA ASP A 538 -35.30 7.30 31.77
C ASP A 538 -36.76 6.80 31.61
N ALA A 539 -37.56 7.51 30.81
CA ALA A 539 -38.94 7.15 30.50
C ALA A 539 -39.08 6.13 29.36
N ALA A 540 -38.17 6.16 28.38
CA ALA A 540 -38.13 5.26 27.21
C ALA A 540 -36.73 4.63 27.07
N PRO A 541 -36.34 3.71 27.98
CA PRO A 541 -34.97 3.21 28.05
C PRO A 541 -34.51 2.42 26.83
N GLY A 542 -35.44 1.87 26.04
CA GLY A 542 -35.19 1.09 24.84
C GLY A 542 -35.13 1.90 23.53
N ASP A 543 -35.30 3.24 23.54
CA ASP A 543 -35.25 4.06 22.32
C ASP A 543 -33.81 4.18 21.77
N PRO A 544 -33.53 3.70 20.54
CA PRO A 544 -32.20 3.74 19.92
C PRO A 544 -31.66 5.14 19.66
N TRP A 545 -32.52 6.05 19.23
CA TRP A 545 -32.10 7.31 18.65
C TRP A 545 -31.94 8.41 19.70
N LEU A 546 -32.75 8.38 20.76
CA LEU A 546 -32.52 9.22 21.94
C LEU A 546 -31.14 8.96 22.55
N ARG A 547 -30.76 7.69 22.68
CA ARG A 547 -29.43 7.29 23.18
C ARG A 547 -28.30 7.67 22.22
N HIS A 548 -28.50 7.49 20.90
CA HIS A 548 -27.53 7.93 19.89
C HIS A 548 -27.22 9.43 19.99
N ASP A 549 -28.26 10.28 20.10
CA ASP A 549 -28.07 11.73 20.11
C ASP A 549 -27.41 12.21 21.41
N ALA A 550 -27.77 11.61 22.56
CA ALA A 550 -27.06 11.84 23.82
C ALA A 550 -25.60 11.35 23.76
N ALA A 551 -25.33 10.18 23.21
CA ALA A 551 -23.99 9.63 23.03
C ALA A 551 -23.11 10.53 22.15
N ARG A 552 -23.67 11.15 21.08
CA ARG A 552 -22.95 12.13 20.26
C ARG A 552 -22.59 13.39 21.03
N ILE A 553 -23.45 13.84 21.95
CA ILE A 553 -23.12 14.96 22.85
C ILE A 553 -21.97 14.56 23.78
N TYR A 554 -22.00 13.36 24.37
CA TYR A 554 -20.89 12.84 25.20
C TYR A 554 -19.56 12.78 24.44
N LEU A 555 -19.55 12.34 23.18
CA LEU A 555 -18.35 12.32 22.34
C LEU A 555 -17.80 13.74 22.09
N ARG A 556 -18.66 14.73 21.82
CA ARG A 556 -18.24 16.13 21.65
C ARG A 556 -17.64 16.73 22.93
N LEU A 557 -18.06 16.23 24.09
CA LEU A 557 -17.54 16.63 25.41
C LEU A 557 -16.25 15.87 25.80
N GLY A 558 -15.74 14.98 24.94
CA GLY A 558 -14.54 14.18 25.22
C GLY A 558 -14.75 13.04 26.22
N LEU A 559 -15.99 12.54 26.32
CA LEU A 559 -16.40 11.47 27.26
C LEU A 559 -16.83 10.18 26.52
N PRO A 560 -15.91 9.47 25.84
CA PRO A 560 -16.25 8.30 25.03
C PRO A 560 -16.73 7.10 25.87
N ASP A 561 -16.23 6.95 27.10
CA ASP A 561 -16.66 5.85 27.98
C ASP A 561 -18.12 6.00 28.41
N SER A 562 -18.58 7.23 28.66
CA SER A 562 -19.98 7.54 28.97
C SER A 562 -20.88 7.26 27.75
N ALA A 563 -20.45 7.68 26.55
CA ALA A 563 -21.17 7.35 25.31
C ALA A 563 -21.28 5.82 25.11
N ARG A 564 -20.21 5.08 25.39
CA ARG A 564 -20.18 3.61 25.25
C ARG A 564 -21.10 2.91 26.27
N SER A 565 -21.06 3.33 27.54
CA SER A 565 -21.94 2.80 28.60
C SER A 565 -23.41 3.04 28.24
N LEU A 566 -23.73 4.27 27.81
CA LEU A 566 -25.08 4.65 27.43
C LEU A 566 -25.64 3.77 26.30
N MET A 567 -24.84 3.48 25.27
CA MET A 567 -25.27 2.59 24.19
C MET A 567 -25.36 1.12 24.64
N ALA A 568 -24.48 0.67 25.54
CA ALA A 568 -24.51 -0.70 26.06
C ALA A 568 -25.73 -0.98 26.93
N GLU A 569 -26.10 -0.04 27.79
CA GLU A 569 -27.33 -0.08 28.60
C GLU A 569 -28.57 -0.10 27.71
N GLY A 570 -28.58 0.68 26.63
CA GLY A 570 -29.66 0.68 25.65
C GLY A 570 -29.86 -0.66 24.97
N ARG A 571 -28.76 -1.33 24.60
CA ARG A 571 -28.83 -2.69 24.04
C ARG A 571 -29.38 -3.71 25.02
N ALA A 572 -29.10 -3.56 26.32
CA ALA A 572 -29.64 -4.44 27.35
C ALA A 572 -31.13 -4.18 27.64
N ALA A 573 -31.60 -2.95 27.41
CA ALA A 573 -32.98 -2.52 27.65
C ALA A 573 -33.88 -2.53 26.39
N ALA A 574 -33.35 -2.84 25.20
CA ALA A 574 -34.09 -2.79 23.95
C ALA A 574 -35.03 -3.99 23.78
N ASP A 575 -36.29 -3.71 23.47
CA ASP A 575 -37.29 -4.72 23.09
C ASP A 575 -37.00 -5.32 21.70
N PRO A 576 -37.55 -6.50 21.35
CA PRO A 576 -37.29 -7.17 20.07
C PRO A 576 -37.50 -6.27 18.83
N ASP A 577 -38.49 -5.38 18.88
CA ASP A 577 -38.82 -4.46 17.79
C ASP A 577 -37.78 -3.33 17.62
N ASN A 578 -37.05 -2.97 18.68
CA ASN A 578 -36.03 -1.90 18.68
C ASN A 578 -34.59 -2.43 18.64
N ALA A 579 -34.37 -3.74 18.80
CA ALA A 579 -33.05 -4.35 18.91
C ALA A 579 -32.15 -4.06 17.68
N VAL A 580 -32.71 -4.14 16.46
CA VAL A 580 -31.98 -3.89 15.21
C VAL A 580 -31.58 -2.42 15.09
N SER A 581 -32.52 -1.50 15.35
CA SER A 581 -32.26 -0.06 15.36
C SER A 581 -31.25 0.34 16.44
N MET A 582 -31.27 -0.31 17.62
CA MET A 582 -30.31 -0.10 18.70
C MET A 582 -28.89 -0.54 18.33
N LEU A 583 -28.75 -1.67 17.64
CA LEU A 583 -27.47 -2.13 17.10
C LEU A 583 -26.93 -1.17 16.04
N HIS A 584 -27.80 -0.67 15.15
CA HIS A 584 -27.44 0.33 14.14
C HIS A 584 -26.95 1.64 14.78
N ALA A 585 -27.73 2.21 15.70
CA ALA A 585 -27.36 3.40 16.45
C ALA A 585 -26.03 3.23 17.20
N SER A 586 -25.82 2.06 17.82
CA SER A 586 -24.58 1.73 18.53
C SER A 586 -23.37 1.70 17.58
N ALA A 587 -23.52 1.15 16.38
CA ALA A 587 -22.46 1.11 15.39
C ALA A 587 -22.05 2.50 14.88
N LEU A 588 -23.02 3.41 14.69
CA LEU A 588 -22.76 4.79 14.31
C LEU A 588 -21.94 5.53 15.38
N VAL A 589 -22.29 5.36 16.66
CA VAL A 589 -21.55 5.94 17.80
C VAL A 589 -20.14 5.35 17.88
N ALA A 590 -19.98 4.03 17.72
CA ALA A 590 -18.67 3.38 17.74
C ALA A 590 -17.74 3.91 16.63
N LEU A 591 -18.26 4.14 15.41
CA LEU A 591 -17.47 4.77 14.34
C LEU A 591 -17.09 6.21 14.66
N ALA A 592 -18.01 6.99 15.26
CA ALA A 592 -17.72 8.36 15.68
C ALA A 592 -16.68 8.43 16.82
N ALA A 593 -16.53 7.37 17.59
CA ALA A 593 -15.54 7.21 18.65
C ALA A 593 -14.21 6.60 18.17
N ASP A 594 -14.05 6.33 16.86
CA ASP A 594 -12.92 5.60 16.25
C ASP A 594 -12.74 4.14 16.78
N GLU A 595 -13.82 3.56 17.32
CA GLU A 595 -13.88 2.18 17.81
C GLU A 595 -14.26 1.21 16.68
N ASN A 596 -13.45 1.22 15.61
CA ASN A 596 -13.77 0.55 14.34
C ASN A 596 -14.01 -0.97 14.46
N ASN A 597 -13.35 -1.65 15.41
CA ASN A 597 -13.58 -3.07 15.67
C ASN A 597 -14.96 -3.33 16.29
N LEU A 598 -15.35 -2.52 17.28
CA LEU A 598 -16.66 -2.61 17.91
C LEU A 598 -17.77 -2.29 16.90
N ALA A 599 -17.56 -1.29 16.04
CA ALA A 599 -18.49 -0.97 14.97
C ALA A 599 -18.74 -2.18 14.03
N VAL A 600 -17.68 -2.89 13.62
CA VAL A 600 -17.82 -4.09 12.76
C VAL A 600 -18.50 -5.24 13.49
N GLU A 601 -18.21 -5.44 14.78
CA GLU A 601 -18.87 -6.44 15.63
C GLU A 601 -20.38 -6.18 15.75
N LEU A 602 -20.76 -4.96 16.13
CA LEU A 602 -22.16 -4.54 16.26
C LEU A 602 -22.93 -4.68 14.95
N VAL A 603 -22.29 -4.32 13.83
CA VAL A 603 -22.87 -4.46 12.50
C VAL A 603 -23.02 -5.92 12.07
N SER A 604 -22.09 -6.79 12.45
CA SER A 604 -22.15 -8.21 12.07
C SER A 604 -23.22 -9.00 12.84
N ALA A 605 -23.73 -8.44 13.94
CA ALA A 605 -24.84 -9.00 14.72
C ALA A 605 -26.23 -8.65 14.14
N LEU A 606 -26.31 -7.80 13.11
CA LEU A 606 -27.58 -7.42 12.47
C LEU A 606 -28.11 -8.54 11.54
N PRO A 607 -29.42 -8.90 11.59
CA PRO A 607 -30.00 -9.90 10.69
C PRO A 607 -29.92 -9.49 9.20
N GLU A 608 -29.37 -10.35 8.33
CA GLU A 608 -29.20 -10.07 6.88
C GLU A 608 -30.51 -9.77 6.13
N ALA A 609 -31.65 -10.24 6.65
CA ALA A 609 -32.96 -10.08 6.03
C ALA A 609 -33.50 -8.63 6.07
N GLU A 610 -32.95 -7.77 6.94
CA GLU A 610 -33.40 -6.38 7.14
C GLU A 610 -32.38 -5.32 6.66
N ALA A 611 -31.32 -5.75 5.96
CA ALA A 611 -30.26 -4.86 5.50
C ALA A 611 -30.66 -4.03 4.25
N ASP A 612 -31.29 -2.88 4.47
CA ASP A 612 -31.51 -1.85 3.46
C ASP A 612 -30.20 -1.19 2.98
N GLY A 613 -30.27 -0.36 1.93
CA GLY A 613 -29.11 0.33 1.32
C GLY A 613 -28.21 1.09 2.31
N PRO A 614 -28.76 1.95 3.20
CA PRO A 614 -27.97 2.71 4.17
C PRO A 614 -27.20 1.84 5.17
N LEU A 615 -27.79 0.72 5.60
CA LEU A 615 -27.14 -0.22 6.52
C LEU A 615 -25.94 -0.89 5.86
N ARG A 616 -26.05 -1.25 4.57
CA ARG A 616 -24.94 -1.83 3.79
C ARG A 616 -23.80 -0.84 3.57
N ASP A 617 -24.12 0.43 3.33
CA ASP A 617 -23.12 1.50 3.22
C ASP A 617 -22.37 1.70 4.55
N LEU A 618 -23.09 1.66 5.67
CA LEU A 618 -22.50 1.72 7.00
C LEU A 618 -21.55 0.53 7.26
N VAL A 619 -21.97 -0.70 6.90
CA VAL A 619 -21.13 -1.90 7.00
C VAL A 619 -19.85 -1.74 6.19
N ARG A 620 -19.97 -1.27 4.94
CA ARG A 620 -18.83 -1.04 4.05
C ARG A 620 -17.86 -0.02 4.65
N ARG A 621 -18.39 1.11 5.14
CA ARG A 621 -17.59 2.17 5.75
C ARG A 621 -16.88 1.70 7.02
N ALA A 622 -17.57 0.98 7.91
CA ALA A 622 -16.97 0.43 9.12
C ALA A 622 -15.81 -0.53 8.82
N ARG A 623 -16.00 -1.41 7.83
CA ARG A 623 -14.95 -2.34 7.38
C ARG A 623 -13.77 -1.62 6.71
N LEU A 624 -14.03 -0.53 5.99
CA LEU A 624 -12.98 0.28 5.36
C LEU A 624 -12.12 0.98 6.41
N GLU A 625 -12.72 1.64 7.39
CA GLU A 625 -11.99 2.33 8.47
C GLU A 625 -11.20 1.32 9.33
N GLN A 626 -11.79 0.16 9.63
CA GLN A 626 -11.08 -0.94 10.28
C GLN A 626 -9.85 -1.38 9.46
N ALA A 627 -9.99 -1.52 8.13
CA ALA A 627 -8.88 -1.91 7.27
C ALA A 627 -7.76 -0.85 7.25
N PHE A 628 -8.11 0.44 7.22
CA PHE A 628 -7.11 1.52 7.31
C PHE A 628 -6.39 1.57 8.67
N ALA A 629 -7.12 1.41 9.77
CA ALA A 629 -6.53 1.39 11.11
C ALA A 629 -5.56 0.22 11.28
N ASN A 630 -5.98 -0.99 10.88
CA ASN A 630 -5.14 -2.19 10.95
C ASN A 630 -3.94 -2.14 10.00
N ALA A 631 -4.10 -1.57 8.80
CA ALA A 631 -2.98 -1.36 7.89
C ALA A 631 -1.92 -0.43 8.49
N ARG A 632 -2.36 0.66 9.14
CA ARG A 632 -1.45 1.62 9.78
C ARG A 632 -0.68 1.00 10.94
N GLN A 633 -1.39 0.29 11.82
CA GLN A 633 -0.77 -0.44 12.91
C GLN A 633 0.26 -1.47 12.38
N ALA A 634 -0.02 -2.13 11.26
CA ALA A 634 0.91 -3.07 10.64
C ALA A 634 2.14 -2.39 10.01
N ILE A 635 1.97 -1.20 9.42
CA ILE A 635 3.07 -0.36 8.90
C ILE A 635 3.98 0.09 10.05
N ASP A 636 3.40 0.63 11.12
CA ASP A 636 4.14 1.11 12.29
C ASP A 636 4.89 -0.04 13.01
N ALA A 637 4.28 -1.24 13.01
CA ALA A 637 4.89 -2.46 13.55
C ALA A 637 5.87 -3.14 12.58
N GLN A 638 6.14 -2.56 11.41
CA GLN A 638 7.05 -3.08 10.36
C GLN A 638 6.69 -4.51 9.88
N ARG A 639 5.39 -4.79 9.72
CA ARG A 639 4.85 -6.08 9.24
C ARG A 639 4.26 -5.96 7.82
N PRO A 640 5.09 -6.00 6.76
CA PRO A 640 4.68 -5.63 5.41
C PRO A 640 3.64 -6.56 4.79
N THR A 641 3.65 -7.85 5.12
CA THR A 641 2.65 -8.81 4.63
C THR A 641 1.26 -8.52 5.21
N MET A 642 1.17 -8.26 6.52
CA MET A 642 -0.09 -7.91 7.17
C MET A 642 -0.61 -6.55 6.66
N ALA A 643 0.28 -5.57 6.48
CA ALA A 643 -0.08 -4.29 5.90
C ALA A 643 -0.65 -4.48 4.48
N HIS A 644 -0.02 -5.31 3.65
CA HIS A 644 -0.51 -5.61 2.30
C HIS A 644 -1.91 -6.23 2.32
N ASP A 645 -2.15 -7.23 3.17
CA ASP A 645 -3.46 -7.89 3.27
C ASP A 645 -4.57 -6.92 3.67
N TRP A 646 -4.29 -6.01 4.61
CA TRP A 646 -5.27 -4.99 5.03
C TRP A 646 -5.51 -3.93 3.95
N LEU A 647 -4.46 -3.51 3.25
CA LEU A 647 -4.58 -2.54 2.15
C LEU A 647 -5.36 -3.12 0.97
N ASP A 648 -5.20 -4.41 0.67
CA ASP A 648 -5.98 -5.11 -0.36
C ASP A 648 -7.44 -5.36 0.04
N LYS A 649 -7.74 -5.42 1.34
CA LYS A 649 -9.12 -5.40 1.83
C LYS A 649 -9.73 -4.00 1.68
N ALA A 650 -8.98 -2.95 2.03
CA ALA A 650 -9.42 -1.57 1.86
C ALA A 650 -9.71 -1.25 0.38
N ASP A 651 -8.83 -1.63 -0.55
CA ASP A 651 -8.99 -1.42 -1.99
C ASP A 651 -10.30 -1.98 -2.57
N ARG A 652 -10.83 -3.07 -1.99
CA ARG A 652 -12.11 -3.67 -2.39
C ARG A 652 -13.33 -2.94 -1.84
N LEU A 653 -13.14 -2.13 -0.81
CA LEU A 653 -14.21 -1.45 -0.06
C LEU A 653 -14.34 0.03 -0.42
N ILE A 654 -13.31 0.61 -1.05
CA ILE A 654 -13.27 2.01 -1.45
C ILE A 654 -14.30 2.28 -2.56
N ASP A 655 -15.02 3.38 -2.42
CA ASP A 655 -15.83 3.95 -3.51
C ASP A 655 -14.94 4.77 -4.45
N SER A 656 -15.41 5.10 -5.66
CA SER A 656 -14.61 5.83 -6.65
C SER A 656 -14.27 7.28 -6.27
N SER A 657 -14.34 7.66 -4.98
CA SER A 657 -13.96 8.99 -4.50
C SER A 657 -12.45 9.18 -4.47
N ALA A 658 -12.01 10.35 -4.94
CA ALA A 658 -10.60 10.73 -4.93
C ALA A 658 -10.00 10.74 -3.51
N GLY A 659 -10.75 11.21 -2.50
CA GLY A 659 -10.29 11.28 -1.11
C GLY A 659 -10.01 9.92 -0.47
N GLN A 660 -10.82 8.89 -0.75
CA GLN A 660 -10.53 7.52 -0.29
C GLN A 660 -9.34 6.91 -1.05
N GLY A 661 -9.27 7.13 -2.38
CA GLY A 661 -8.15 6.70 -3.21
C GLY A 661 -6.80 7.29 -2.78
N MET A 662 -6.76 8.59 -2.46
CA MET A 662 -5.57 9.29 -1.95
C MET A 662 -5.14 8.77 -0.58
N ARG A 663 -6.09 8.51 0.33
CA ARG A 663 -5.76 7.90 1.65
C ARG A 663 -5.18 6.51 1.52
N LEU A 664 -5.74 5.66 0.65
CA LEU A 664 -5.17 4.34 0.37
C LEU A 664 -3.80 4.45 -0.28
N ALA A 665 -3.62 5.34 -1.27
CA ALA A 665 -2.34 5.57 -1.93
C ALA A 665 -1.25 5.96 -0.92
N ARG A 666 -1.55 6.87 0.01
CA ARG A 666 -0.63 7.28 1.08
C ARG A 666 -0.20 6.11 1.97
N LEU A 667 -1.15 5.26 2.38
CA LEU A 667 -0.83 4.07 3.18
C LEU A 667 -0.03 3.03 2.37
N ARG A 668 -0.33 2.84 1.08
CA ARG A 668 0.46 1.99 0.19
C ARG A 668 1.90 2.52 0.02
N LEU A 669 2.11 3.83 -0.08
CA LEU A 669 3.44 4.44 -0.08
C LEU A 669 4.20 4.17 1.21
N GLY A 670 3.57 4.37 2.38
CA GLY A 670 4.15 4.04 3.69
C GLY A 670 4.50 2.55 3.86
N ALA A 671 3.76 1.66 3.20
CA ALA A 671 4.04 0.23 3.14
C ALA A 671 5.09 -0.17 2.07
N GLY A 672 5.68 0.79 1.34
CA GLY A 672 6.65 0.54 0.26
C GLY A 672 6.05 0.08 -1.08
N GLN A 673 4.73 0.09 -1.23
CA GLN A 673 3.99 -0.41 -2.40
C GLN A 673 3.80 0.67 -3.49
N ARG A 674 4.92 1.27 -3.94
CA ARG A 674 4.93 2.44 -4.86
C ARG A 674 4.12 2.24 -6.14
N GLN A 675 4.27 1.11 -6.82
CA GLN A 675 3.56 0.83 -8.09
C GLN A 675 2.03 0.75 -7.92
N GLN A 676 1.56 0.20 -6.80
CA GLN A 676 0.13 0.06 -6.50
C GLN A 676 -0.47 1.42 -6.09
N ALA A 677 0.29 2.22 -5.33
CA ALA A 677 -0.07 3.60 -5.04
C ALA A 677 -0.19 4.43 -6.34
N LEU A 678 0.78 4.33 -7.25
CA LEU A 678 0.75 5.02 -8.54
C LEU A 678 -0.47 4.63 -9.39
N ALA A 679 -0.85 3.34 -9.39
CA ALA A 679 -2.01 2.86 -10.12
C ALA A 679 -3.33 3.45 -9.60
N LEU A 680 -3.44 3.70 -8.30
CA LEU A 680 -4.58 4.39 -7.69
C LEU A 680 -4.57 5.87 -8.04
N LEU A 681 -3.44 6.54 -7.88
CA LEU A 681 -3.30 7.98 -8.12
C LEU A 681 -3.57 8.35 -9.58
N ARG A 682 -3.20 7.49 -10.55
CA ARG A 682 -3.48 7.69 -11.98
C ARG A 682 -4.97 7.68 -12.34
N ARG A 683 -5.83 7.15 -11.47
CA ARG A 683 -7.30 7.14 -11.68
C ARG A 683 -7.95 8.44 -11.22
N ILE A 684 -7.22 9.26 -10.47
CA ILE A 684 -7.71 10.52 -9.92
C ILE A 684 -7.30 11.62 -10.90
N ASP A 685 -8.28 12.38 -11.39
CA ASP A 685 -7.99 13.57 -12.20
C ASP A 685 -7.78 14.78 -11.27
N PRO A 686 -6.58 15.41 -11.26
CA PRO A 686 -6.31 16.58 -10.41
C PRO A 686 -7.21 17.78 -10.71
N VAL A 687 -7.88 17.81 -11.87
CA VAL A 687 -8.83 18.87 -12.21
C VAL A 687 -10.02 18.90 -11.25
N GLU A 688 -10.41 17.74 -10.69
CA GLU A 688 -11.51 17.60 -9.74
C GLU A 688 -11.10 17.90 -8.29
N LEU A 689 -9.79 18.13 -8.04
CA LEU A 689 -9.24 18.39 -6.71
C LEU A 689 -9.14 19.89 -6.40
N ASP A 690 -9.20 20.22 -5.11
CA ASP A 690 -8.82 21.55 -4.63
C ASP A 690 -7.29 21.75 -4.68
N ALA A 691 -6.81 22.96 -4.34
CA ALA A 691 -5.39 23.28 -4.43
C ALA A 691 -4.52 22.45 -3.47
N ALA A 692 -5.01 22.14 -2.27
CA ALA A 692 -4.26 21.39 -1.27
C ALA A 692 -4.16 19.91 -1.66
N ASP A 693 -5.27 19.31 -2.10
CA ASP A 693 -5.34 17.94 -2.56
C ASP A 693 -4.59 17.76 -3.88
N THR A 694 -4.58 18.74 -4.78
CA THR A 694 -3.76 18.70 -5.99
C THR A 694 -2.27 18.61 -5.67
N ARG A 695 -1.78 19.44 -4.73
CA ARG A 695 -0.38 19.38 -4.28
C ARG A 695 -0.06 18.07 -3.59
N ALA A 696 -0.94 17.60 -2.70
CA ALA A 696 -0.77 16.32 -2.02
C ALA A 696 -0.75 15.14 -3.01
N TRP A 697 -1.62 15.17 -4.03
CA TRP A 697 -1.65 14.19 -5.11
C TRP A 697 -0.33 14.21 -5.89
N ALA A 698 0.17 15.38 -6.28
CA ALA A 698 1.42 15.52 -7.03
C ALA A 698 2.62 14.98 -6.25
N GLY A 699 2.73 15.33 -4.96
CA GLY A 699 3.76 14.78 -4.07
C GLY A 699 3.69 13.25 -3.96
N MET A 700 2.50 12.68 -3.77
CA MET A 700 2.34 11.21 -3.72
C MET A 700 2.67 10.52 -5.05
N VAL A 701 2.40 11.15 -6.19
CA VAL A 701 2.78 10.61 -7.51
C VAL A 701 4.30 10.62 -7.69
N ALA A 702 4.99 11.64 -7.19
CA ALA A 702 6.45 11.72 -7.18
C ALA A 702 7.06 10.68 -6.25
N ASP A 703 6.57 10.53 -5.02
CA ASP A 703 6.97 9.49 -4.06
C ASP A 703 6.80 8.07 -4.62
N ALA A 704 5.81 7.89 -5.50
CA ALA A 704 5.55 6.64 -6.19
C ALA A 704 6.53 6.37 -7.36
N GLY A 705 7.46 7.28 -7.64
CA GLY A 705 8.48 7.19 -8.68
C GLY A 705 8.07 7.76 -10.05
N ALA A 706 7.10 8.67 -10.09
CA ALA A 706 6.61 9.29 -11.32
C ALA A 706 6.62 10.84 -11.27
N ALA A 707 7.75 11.41 -10.83
CA ALA A 707 7.91 12.86 -10.64
C ALA A 707 7.60 13.68 -11.91
N GLU A 708 8.03 13.24 -13.10
CA GLU A 708 7.71 13.92 -14.37
C GLU A 708 6.19 14.01 -14.62
N LEU A 709 5.43 12.94 -14.33
CA LEU A 709 3.97 12.94 -14.47
C LEU A 709 3.31 13.91 -13.49
N ALA A 710 3.80 13.94 -12.25
CA ALA A 710 3.32 14.88 -11.24
C ALA A 710 3.56 16.33 -11.68
N LEU A 711 4.75 16.59 -12.22
CA LEU A 711 5.20 17.90 -12.69
C LEU A 711 4.34 18.39 -13.84
N ASP A 712 4.17 17.59 -14.90
CA ASP A 712 3.34 17.93 -16.07
C ASP A 712 1.89 18.24 -15.67
N ARG A 713 1.31 17.42 -14.79
CA ARG A 713 -0.09 17.56 -14.38
C ARG A 713 -0.31 18.75 -13.45
N LEU A 714 0.62 19.01 -12.54
CA LEU A 714 0.59 20.19 -11.68
C LEU A 714 0.76 21.48 -12.49
N GLN A 715 1.70 21.50 -13.44
CA GLN A 715 1.90 22.62 -14.36
C GLN A 715 0.64 22.91 -15.18
N ALA A 716 0.05 21.88 -15.79
CA ALA A 716 -1.20 22.02 -16.56
C ALA A 716 -2.35 22.60 -15.71
N ARG A 717 -2.44 22.21 -14.43
CA ARG A 717 -3.45 22.74 -13.52
C ARG A 717 -3.18 24.19 -13.14
N ILE A 718 -1.91 24.58 -12.90
CA ILE A 718 -1.50 25.97 -12.68
C ILE A 718 -1.88 26.84 -13.88
N ASP A 719 -1.53 26.39 -15.10
CA ASP A 719 -1.80 27.14 -16.35
C ASP A 719 -3.31 27.30 -16.62
N ALA A 720 -4.09 26.24 -16.40
CA ALA A 720 -5.55 26.31 -16.50
C ALA A 720 -6.15 27.31 -15.51
N ASN A 721 -5.62 27.39 -14.29
CA ASN A 721 -6.09 28.31 -13.27
C ASN A 721 -5.75 29.77 -13.60
N LEU A 722 -4.52 30.03 -14.06
CA LEU A 722 -4.10 31.35 -14.55
C LEU A 722 -4.96 31.81 -15.73
N GLY A 723 -5.27 30.92 -16.67
CA GLY A 723 -6.18 31.19 -17.78
C GLY A 723 -7.59 31.55 -17.33
N ALA A 724 -8.16 30.79 -16.39
CA ALA A 724 -9.48 31.06 -15.81
C ALA A 724 -9.55 32.41 -15.07
N ARG A 725 -8.52 32.76 -14.28
CA ARG A 725 -8.45 34.07 -13.61
C ARG A 725 -8.38 35.22 -14.61
N ASN A 726 -7.59 35.09 -15.67
CA ASN A 726 -7.48 36.12 -16.71
C ASN A 726 -8.82 36.35 -17.43
N LEU A 727 -9.59 35.29 -17.69
CA LEU A 727 -10.94 35.38 -18.27
C LEU A 727 -11.93 36.06 -17.31
N MET A 728 -11.87 35.72 -16.02
CA MET A 728 -12.71 36.32 -14.98
C MET A 728 -12.40 37.81 -14.73
N LEU A 729 -11.15 38.22 -14.91
CA LEU A 729 -10.73 39.63 -14.85
C LEU A 729 -11.08 40.42 -16.14
N ALA A 730 -11.22 39.73 -17.28
CA ALA A 730 -11.55 40.34 -18.57
C ALA A 730 -13.05 40.50 -18.83
N SER A 731 -13.92 39.82 -18.06
CA SER A 731 -15.38 39.94 -18.13
C SER A 731 -15.96 40.37 -16.79
N PRO A 732 -16.29 41.67 -16.58
CA PRO A 732 -17.16 42.06 -15.48
C PRO A 732 -18.60 41.67 -15.88
N ALA A 733 -19.00 40.43 -15.62
CA ALA A 733 -20.34 39.98 -15.95
C ALA A 733 -21.37 40.54 -14.95
N GLU A 734 -22.42 41.16 -15.49
CA GLU A 734 -23.65 41.49 -14.76
C GLU A 734 -24.27 40.23 -14.13
N PRO A 735 -24.87 40.33 -12.93
CA PRO A 735 -25.52 39.21 -12.28
C PRO A 735 -26.88 38.94 -12.93
N GLY A 736 -27.01 37.90 -13.76
CA GLY A 736 -28.35 37.54 -14.25
C GLY A 736 -28.53 36.48 -15.34
N ALA A 737 -27.49 35.87 -15.92
CA ALA A 737 -27.70 34.85 -16.94
C ALA A 737 -26.65 33.74 -16.86
N VAL A 738 -26.98 32.64 -16.17
CA VAL A 738 -26.30 31.36 -16.36
C VAL A 738 -27.36 30.36 -16.77
N ASP A 739 -27.27 29.93 -18.03
CA ASP A 739 -28.11 28.90 -18.63
C ASP A 739 -27.73 27.54 -18.04
N GLY A 740 -28.71 26.71 -17.67
CA GLY A 740 -28.55 25.52 -16.81
C GLY A 740 -27.81 24.32 -17.41
N ASN A 741 -26.94 24.52 -18.40
CA ASN A 741 -26.19 23.47 -19.10
C ASN A 741 -24.66 23.71 -19.14
N GLU A 742 -24.12 24.73 -18.48
CA GLU A 742 -22.66 24.89 -18.36
C GLU A 742 -22.09 23.98 -17.25
N PRO A 743 -20.96 23.29 -17.50
CA PRO A 743 -20.26 22.54 -16.46
C PRO A 743 -19.88 23.49 -15.31
N PRO A 744 -19.89 23.02 -14.05
CA PRO A 744 -19.58 23.89 -12.91
C PRO A 744 -18.21 24.55 -13.12
N PRO A 745 -18.04 25.84 -12.79
CA PRO A 745 -16.77 26.52 -12.93
C PRO A 745 -15.72 25.78 -12.10
N LEU A 746 -14.58 25.45 -12.72
CA LEU A 746 -13.44 24.85 -12.04
C LEU A 746 -13.14 25.64 -10.75
N PRO A 747 -12.76 25.00 -9.63
CA PRO A 747 -12.33 25.73 -8.44
C PRO A 747 -11.17 26.65 -8.82
N VAL A 748 -11.41 27.96 -8.81
CA VAL A 748 -10.39 28.98 -9.09
C VAL A 748 -9.53 29.12 -7.85
N TRP A 749 -8.20 28.99 -8.02
CA TRP A 749 -7.26 29.05 -6.92
C TRP A 749 -6.98 30.51 -6.58
N ASN A 750 -6.85 30.79 -5.28
CA ASN A 750 -6.45 32.12 -4.86
C ASN A 750 -4.93 32.33 -5.14
N THR A 751 -4.42 33.53 -4.87
CA THR A 751 -3.00 33.84 -5.13
C THR A 751 -2.06 33.01 -4.25
N ASP A 752 -2.43 32.71 -3.01
CA ASP A 752 -1.63 31.89 -2.09
C ASP A 752 -1.56 30.42 -2.57
N ASP A 753 -2.69 29.84 -2.96
CA ASP A 753 -2.77 28.50 -3.55
C ASP A 753 -1.85 28.35 -4.78
N LEU A 754 -1.79 29.36 -5.63
CA LEU A 754 -0.91 29.40 -6.81
C LEU A 754 0.57 29.48 -6.41
N THR A 755 0.90 30.27 -5.40
CA THR A 755 2.25 30.36 -4.81
C THR A 755 2.68 29.00 -4.26
N GLN A 756 1.83 28.38 -3.44
CA GLN A 756 2.10 27.06 -2.87
C GLN A 756 2.22 25.98 -3.95
N ALA A 757 1.42 26.04 -5.01
CA ALA A 757 1.50 25.12 -6.13
C ALA A 757 2.81 25.27 -6.90
N ARG A 758 3.28 26.50 -7.14
CA ARG A 758 4.58 26.77 -7.77
C ARG A 758 5.76 26.35 -6.89
N LEU A 759 5.70 26.56 -5.58
CA LEU A 759 6.72 26.07 -4.65
C LEU A 759 6.80 24.54 -4.68
N ALA A 760 5.65 23.85 -4.71
CA ALA A 760 5.60 22.40 -4.87
C ALA A 760 6.12 21.93 -6.24
N HIS A 761 5.80 22.66 -7.31
CA HIS A 761 6.29 22.37 -8.65
C HIS A 761 7.83 22.50 -8.76
N ALA A 762 8.40 23.54 -8.16
CA ALA A 762 9.86 23.72 -8.11
C ALA A 762 10.55 22.60 -7.30
N ASP A 763 9.94 22.15 -6.20
CA ASP A 763 10.44 21.03 -5.41
C ASP A 763 10.44 19.71 -6.22
N LEU A 764 9.33 19.42 -6.89
CA LEU A 764 9.19 18.27 -7.78
C LEU A 764 10.20 18.32 -8.94
N ALA A 765 10.49 19.50 -9.48
CA ALA A 765 11.50 19.67 -10.52
C ALA A 765 12.91 19.34 -10.02
N ILE A 766 13.23 19.66 -8.76
CA ILE A 766 14.50 19.26 -8.14
C ILE A 766 14.55 17.74 -7.98
N GLU A 767 13.47 17.11 -7.53
CA GLU A 767 13.39 15.64 -7.38
C GLU A 767 13.46 14.89 -8.71
N ALA A 768 12.92 15.48 -9.78
CA ALA A 768 12.97 14.95 -11.14
C ALA A 768 14.33 15.20 -11.85
N ASP A 769 15.33 15.78 -11.17
CA ASP A 769 16.63 16.16 -11.75
C ASP A 769 16.50 17.14 -12.94
N LEU A 770 15.53 18.08 -12.84
CA LEU A 770 15.25 19.14 -13.81
C LEU A 770 15.59 20.53 -13.21
N PRO A 771 16.87 20.83 -12.93
CA PRO A 771 17.27 22.02 -12.19
C PRO A 771 16.96 23.34 -12.92
N GLN A 772 16.86 23.32 -14.25
CA GLN A 772 16.51 24.52 -15.02
C GLN A 772 15.04 24.90 -14.85
N THR A 773 14.14 23.92 -14.83
CA THR A 773 12.71 24.14 -14.56
C THR A 773 12.52 24.71 -13.15
N ALA A 774 13.16 24.08 -12.16
CA ALA A 774 13.15 24.56 -10.78
C ALA A 774 13.65 26.00 -10.67
N ARG A 775 14.79 26.35 -11.30
CA ARG A 775 15.31 27.74 -11.28
C ARG A 775 14.35 28.74 -11.89
N GLN A 776 13.65 28.39 -12.97
CA GLN A 776 12.68 29.29 -13.60
C GLN A 776 11.49 29.57 -12.67
N ASP A 777 10.96 28.55 -11.99
CA ASP A 777 9.87 28.73 -11.04
C ASP A 777 10.29 29.57 -9.84
N LEU A 778 11.47 29.28 -9.29
CA LEU A 778 12.01 30.01 -8.14
C LEU A 778 12.33 31.48 -8.49
N GLN A 779 12.79 31.76 -9.71
CA GLN A 779 12.98 33.14 -10.18
C GLN A 779 11.67 33.91 -10.29
N ARG A 780 10.60 33.28 -10.80
CA ARG A 780 9.27 33.90 -10.86
C ARG A 780 8.71 34.14 -9.45
N LEU A 781 8.79 33.13 -8.58
CA LEU A 781 8.38 33.25 -7.18
C LEU A 781 9.13 34.37 -6.45
N ALA A 782 10.43 34.51 -6.67
CA ALA A 782 11.22 35.58 -6.05
C ALA A 782 10.74 36.99 -6.46
N ALA A 783 10.20 37.15 -7.67
CA ALA A 783 9.63 38.42 -8.15
C ALA A 783 8.20 38.66 -7.67
N ASP A 784 7.40 37.60 -7.59
CA ASP A 784 5.96 37.68 -7.30
C ASP A 784 5.64 37.67 -5.79
N LEU A 785 6.52 37.10 -4.95
CA LEU A 785 6.29 36.95 -3.51
C LEU A 785 6.36 38.29 -2.75
N PRO A 786 5.33 38.63 -1.94
CA PRO A 786 5.37 39.79 -1.06
C PRO A 786 6.58 39.79 -0.12
N ALA A 787 7.05 40.97 0.27
CA ALA A 787 8.19 41.12 1.19
C ALA A 787 7.90 40.63 2.63
N ASP A 788 6.64 40.61 3.02
CA ASP A 788 6.11 40.20 4.32
C ASP A 788 5.72 38.71 4.38
N ALA A 789 5.73 37.98 3.26
CA ALA A 789 5.47 36.54 3.18
C ALA A 789 6.68 35.73 3.68
N LEU A 790 6.95 35.77 4.98
CA LEU A 790 8.15 35.20 5.61
C LEU A 790 8.34 33.71 5.32
N ASP A 791 7.30 32.90 5.56
CA ASP A 791 7.38 31.43 5.44
C ASP A 791 7.66 30.99 3.99
N ASP A 792 7.02 31.63 3.02
CA ASP A 792 7.23 31.35 1.59
C ASP A 792 8.62 31.76 1.12
N ARG A 793 9.14 32.89 1.63
CA ARG A 793 10.52 33.33 1.34
C ARG A 793 11.56 32.43 1.98
N LEU A 794 11.30 31.90 3.18
CA LEU A 794 12.14 30.86 3.80
C LEU A 794 12.12 29.58 2.96
N ARG A 795 10.94 29.15 2.47
CA ARG A 795 10.83 27.98 1.59
C ARG A 795 11.55 28.21 0.25
N LEU A 796 11.40 29.38 -0.35
CA LEU A 796 12.12 29.81 -1.55
C LEU A 796 13.64 29.72 -1.35
N LEU A 797 14.16 30.25 -0.24
CA LEU A 797 15.58 30.17 0.13
C LEU A 797 16.06 28.72 0.21
N GLN A 798 15.30 27.85 0.87
CA GLN A 798 15.63 26.42 1.01
C GLN A 798 15.68 25.72 -0.35
N LEU A 799 14.71 25.98 -1.23
CA LEU A 799 14.67 25.40 -2.57
C LEU A 799 15.78 25.95 -3.49
N GLN A 800 16.10 27.25 -3.41
CA GLN A 800 17.23 27.86 -4.11
C GLN A 800 18.56 27.19 -3.73
N ARG A 801 18.75 26.86 -2.44
CA ARG A 801 19.93 26.10 -2.01
C ARG A 801 19.91 24.66 -2.53
N ARG A 802 18.76 23.97 -2.47
CA ARG A 802 18.64 22.59 -2.96
C ARG A 802 18.92 22.45 -4.46
N VAL A 803 18.55 23.45 -5.27
CA VAL A 803 18.84 23.47 -6.72
C VAL A 803 20.26 24.00 -7.06
N GLY A 804 21.04 24.40 -6.05
CA GLY A 804 22.40 24.92 -6.21
C GLY A 804 22.48 26.39 -6.66
N ASP A 805 21.39 27.17 -6.62
CA ASP A 805 21.41 28.61 -6.93
C ASP A 805 21.89 29.43 -5.72
N THR A 806 23.20 29.35 -5.45
CA THR A 806 23.82 29.97 -4.28
C THR A 806 23.78 31.49 -4.30
N SER A 807 23.81 32.13 -5.46
CA SER A 807 23.71 33.59 -5.57
C SER A 807 22.30 34.08 -5.25
N ALA A 808 21.27 33.43 -5.80
CA ALA A 808 19.88 33.75 -5.47
C ALA A 808 19.58 33.47 -3.99
N ALA A 809 20.02 32.32 -3.46
CA ALA A 809 19.87 31.99 -2.05
C ALA A 809 20.52 33.05 -1.13
N ARG A 810 21.74 33.50 -1.42
CA ARG A 810 22.40 34.56 -0.63
C ARG A 810 21.64 35.88 -0.71
N ALA A 811 21.12 36.25 -1.88
CA ALA A 811 20.33 37.47 -2.05
C ALA A 811 19.01 37.40 -1.25
N THR A 812 18.28 36.29 -1.34
CA THR A 812 17.04 36.06 -0.58
C THR A 812 17.31 36.09 0.93
N LEU A 813 18.36 35.42 1.41
CA LEU A 813 18.74 35.46 2.82
C LEU A 813 19.15 36.87 3.28
N ALA A 814 19.86 37.64 2.45
CA ALA A 814 20.23 39.01 2.79
C ALA A 814 19.00 39.92 2.96
N ASP A 815 18.00 39.79 2.08
CA ASP A 815 16.73 40.51 2.21
C ASP A 815 15.95 40.07 3.46
N LEU A 816 15.87 38.77 3.74
CA LEU A 816 15.26 38.23 4.95
C LEU A 816 15.96 38.73 6.22
N MET A 817 17.29 38.77 6.23
CA MET A 817 18.09 39.30 7.34
C MET A 817 17.88 40.80 7.54
N ALA A 818 17.67 41.58 6.47
CA ALA A 818 17.43 43.01 6.57
C ALA A 818 16.04 43.36 7.12
N ARG A 819 15.03 42.55 6.82
CA ARG A 819 13.62 42.81 7.19
C ARG A 819 13.18 42.11 8.46
N SER A 820 13.57 40.84 8.58
CA SER A 820 13.13 39.90 9.61
C SER A 820 14.31 39.22 10.28
N GLY A 821 15.48 39.86 10.31
CA GLY A 821 16.69 39.32 10.92
C GLY A 821 16.56 39.07 12.42
N ASP A 822 15.49 39.53 13.07
CA ASP A 822 15.22 39.20 14.46
C ASP A 822 14.46 37.88 14.66
N ASP A 823 13.84 37.35 13.60
CA ASP A 823 13.07 36.11 13.61
C ASP A 823 13.98 34.87 13.82
N PRO A 824 13.62 33.95 14.74
CA PRO A 824 14.41 32.74 14.98
C PRO A 824 14.62 31.83 13.75
N ALA A 825 13.64 31.70 12.87
CA ALA A 825 13.74 30.84 11.68
C ALA A 825 14.73 31.44 10.66
N VAL A 826 14.71 32.76 10.46
CA VAL A 826 15.71 33.47 9.64
C VAL A 826 17.11 33.30 10.21
N ARG A 827 17.27 33.35 11.54
CA ARG A 827 18.56 33.11 12.21
C ARG A 827 19.06 31.68 12.01
N ILE A 828 18.20 30.67 12.04
CA ILE A 828 18.59 29.28 11.72
C ILE A 828 19.08 29.20 10.26
N GLU A 829 18.40 29.83 9.31
CA GLU A 829 18.85 29.84 7.91
C GLU A 829 20.15 30.62 7.69
N ALA A 830 20.37 31.69 8.44
CA ALA A 830 21.64 32.41 8.47
C ALA A 830 22.76 31.54 9.07
N ALA A 831 22.47 30.76 10.11
CA ALA A 831 23.43 29.81 10.65
C ALA A 831 23.80 28.71 9.66
N ARG A 832 22.81 28.16 8.93
CA ARG A 832 23.06 27.20 7.85
C ARG A 832 23.93 27.81 6.75
N GLN A 833 23.71 29.08 6.40
CA GLN A 833 24.57 29.79 5.46
C GLN A 833 25.99 29.95 5.99
N ALA A 834 26.14 30.35 7.25
CA ALA A 834 27.45 30.49 7.88
C ALA A 834 28.21 29.14 7.93
N ARG A 835 27.53 28.02 8.18
CA ARG A 835 28.13 26.68 8.05
C ARG A 835 28.56 26.36 6.61
N ILE A 836 27.75 26.75 5.61
CA ILE A 836 28.12 26.59 4.19
C ILE A 836 29.38 27.40 3.87
N ASP A 837 29.48 28.62 4.40
CA ASP A 837 30.60 29.54 4.23
C ASP A 837 31.80 29.24 5.16
N ASP A 838 31.76 28.12 5.91
CA ASP A 838 32.80 27.69 6.86
C ASP A 838 33.11 28.74 7.95
N ASP A 839 32.05 29.30 8.54
CA ASP A 839 32.10 30.16 9.72
C ASP A 839 31.20 29.62 10.83
N ASP A 840 31.68 28.56 11.50
CA ASP A 840 30.98 27.94 12.63
C ASP A 840 30.81 28.89 13.82
N THR A 841 31.65 29.93 13.92
CA THR A 841 31.55 30.94 14.98
C THR A 841 30.33 31.83 14.74
N ALA A 842 30.15 32.33 13.51
CA ALA A 842 28.94 33.03 13.12
C ALA A 842 27.72 32.11 13.17
N ALA A 843 27.83 30.86 12.70
CA ALA A 843 26.73 29.91 12.74
C ALA A 843 26.23 29.68 14.16
N ARG A 844 27.15 29.42 15.11
CA ARG A 844 26.83 29.27 16.53
C ARG A 844 26.18 30.53 17.11
N ALA A 845 26.69 31.72 16.78
CA ALA A 845 26.11 32.98 17.25
C ALA A 845 24.67 33.17 16.75
N HIS A 846 24.40 32.87 15.47
CA HIS A 846 23.06 32.91 14.91
C HIS A 846 22.10 31.91 15.58
N LEU A 847 22.53 30.67 15.81
CA LEU A 847 21.72 29.65 16.50
C LEU A 847 21.45 30.02 17.96
N GLN A 848 22.43 30.62 18.63
CA GLN A 848 22.26 31.05 20.01
C GLN A 848 21.22 32.16 20.12
N LEU A 849 21.25 33.15 19.21
CA LEU A 849 20.21 34.17 19.10
C LEU A 849 18.84 33.56 18.77
N ALA A 850 18.77 32.60 17.85
CA ALA A 850 17.53 31.90 17.53
C ALA A 850 16.94 31.20 18.76
N ARG A 851 17.78 30.52 19.55
CA ARG A 851 17.38 29.84 20.78
C ARG A 851 16.90 30.81 21.86
N GLU A 852 17.62 31.90 22.09
CA GLU A 852 17.29 32.90 23.11
C GLU A 852 15.97 33.64 22.81
N ARG A 853 15.62 33.77 21.52
CA ARG A 853 14.41 34.46 21.07
C ARG A 853 13.22 33.55 20.81
N SER A 854 13.43 32.24 20.87
CA SER A 854 12.36 31.25 20.73
C SER A 854 11.62 31.04 22.06
N ALA A 855 10.32 30.74 22.00
CA ALA A 855 9.56 30.36 23.19
C ALA A 855 10.17 29.11 23.86
N PRO A 856 10.27 29.06 25.21
CA PRO A 856 10.82 27.88 25.90
C PRO A 856 10.06 26.61 25.54
N GLY A 857 10.79 25.58 25.10
CA GLY A 857 10.21 24.30 24.67
C GLY A 857 9.65 24.26 23.25
N SER A 858 9.78 25.33 22.46
CA SER A 858 9.39 25.30 21.04
C SER A 858 10.29 24.40 20.20
N GLU A 859 9.76 23.90 19.09
CA GLU A 859 10.53 23.11 18.13
C GLU A 859 11.72 23.89 17.58
N THR A 860 11.56 25.18 17.30
CA THR A 860 12.64 26.07 16.84
C THR A 860 13.77 26.20 17.86
N ALA A 861 13.44 26.30 19.15
CA ALA A 861 14.44 26.31 20.22
C ALA A 861 15.19 24.97 20.31
N ALA A 862 14.47 23.86 20.13
CA ALA A 862 15.04 22.52 20.13
C ALA A 862 15.91 22.26 18.88
N GLU A 863 15.51 22.75 17.71
CA GLU A 863 16.32 22.71 16.48
C GLU A 863 17.60 23.51 16.64
N ALA A 864 17.51 24.76 17.10
CA ALA A 864 18.68 25.59 17.34
C ALA A 864 19.65 24.95 18.34
N SER A 865 19.13 24.36 19.43
CA SER A 865 19.93 23.64 20.42
C SER A 865 20.62 22.40 19.82
N ARG A 866 19.90 21.59 19.04
CA ARG A 866 20.49 20.42 18.34
C ARG A 866 21.60 20.84 17.38
N ALA A 867 21.40 21.92 16.63
CA ALA A 867 22.41 22.43 15.70
C ALA A 867 23.66 22.97 16.43
N ILE A 868 23.48 23.63 17.58
CA ILE A 868 24.58 24.04 18.46
C ILE A 868 25.35 22.82 18.98
N ASP A 869 24.63 21.79 19.45
CA ASP A 869 25.24 20.56 19.95
C ASP A 869 26.05 19.84 18.87
N VAL A 870 25.60 19.86 17.60
CA VAL A 870 26.35 19.32 16.46
C VAL A 870 27.65 20.09 16.24
N ILE A 871 27.60 21.43 16.20
CA ILE A 871 28.80 22.27 16.04
C ILE A 871 29.77 22.05 17.20
N ASP A 872 29.27 21.97 18.44
CA ASP A 872 30.12 21.69 19.61
C ASP A 872 30.74 20.31 19.57
N ALA A 873 30.02 19.33 19.03
CA ALA A 873 30.45 17.96 18.89
C ALA A 873 31.57 17.81 17.84
N GLU A 874 31.43 18.47 16.69
CA GLU A 874 32.44 18.55 15.63
C GLU A 874 33.73 19.21 16.13
N ARG A 875 33.63 20.08 17.14
CA ARG A 875 34.76 20.78 17.77
C ARG A 875 35.30 20.11 19.04
N GLN A 876 34.85 18.91 19.39
CA GLN A 876 35.41 18.20 20.54
C GLN A 876 36.82 17.70 20.26
N PRO A 877 37.78 17.86 21.19
CA PRO A 877 39.05 17.17 21.07
C PRO A 877 38.84 15.66 21.01
N LEU A 878 39.55 15.03 20.09
CA LEU A 878 39.46 13.61 19.77
C LEU A 878 40.80 12.95 20.04
N PHE A 879 40.79 11.91 20.88
CA PHE A 879 41.92 11.04 21.10
C PHE A 879 41.67 9.70 20.40
N GLU A 880 42.60 9.29 19.55
CA GLU A 880 42.53 8.06 18.77
C GLU A 880 43.74 7.18 19.07
N MET A 881 43.51 5.88 19.16
CA MET A 881 44.57 4.89 19.26
C MET A 881 44.31 3.76 18.27
N ALA A 882 45.36 3.22 17.67
CA ALA A 882 45.24 2.09 16.77
C ALA A 882 46.44 1.14 16.89
N MET A 883 46.16 -0.15 16.67
CA MET A 883 47.17 -1.18 16.46
C MET A 883 47.06 -1.63 15.01
N HIS A 884 48.19 -1.64 14.30
CA HIS A 884 48.29 -2.09 12.92
C HIS A 884 49.21 -3.29 12.83
N ASP A 885 48.77 -4.27 12.05
CA ASP A 885 49.56 -5.42 11.64
C ASP A 885 49.57 -5.46 10.11
N ALA A 886 50.74 -5.72 9.53
CA ALA A 886 50.86 -5.92 8.10
C ALA A 886 51.90 -6.98 7.77
N SER A 887 51.61 -7.74 6.72
CA SER A 887 52.45 -8.83 6.25
C SER A 887 52.57 -8.82 4.72
N LEU A 888 53.79 -9.06 4.24
CA LEU A 888 54.12 -9.33 2.84
C LEU A 888 54.97 -10.60 2.78
N ASP A 889 54.51 -11.58 2.02
CA ASP A 889 55.26 -12.80 1.76
C ASP A 889 56.42 -12.52 0.80
N GLY A 890 57.56 -13.18 1.01
CA GLY A 890 58.75 -13.00 0.19
C GLY A 890 59.92 -13.85 0.70
N SER A 891 61.10 -13.65 0.12
CA SER A 891 62.32 -14.28 0.59
C SER A 891 62.77 -13.70 1.94
N ASP A 892 63.10 -14.57 2.89
CA ASP A 892 63.60 -14.20 4.21
C ASP A 892 64.88 -13.38 4.09
N GLY A 893 64.99 -12.33 4.92
CA GLY A 893 66.10 -11.38 4.92
C GLY A 893 66.12 -10.39 3.76
N ARG A 894 65.14 -10.43 2.84
CA ARG A 894 65.13 -9.58 1.63
C ARG A 894 63.76 -8.95 1.38
N ALA A 895 62.84 -9.72 0.82
CA ALA A 895 61.56 -9.22 0.31
C ALA A 895 60.38 -9.45 1.26
N ARG A 896 60.51 -10.38 2.21
CA ARG A 896 59.50 -10.58 3.27
C ARG A 896 59.40 -9.35 4.16
N LEU A 897 58.21 -9.03 4.64
CA LEU A 897 58.00 -8.00 5.65
C LEU A 897 56.87 -8.37 6.61
N HIS A 898 57.13 -8.26 7.90
CA HIS A 898 56.15 -8.18 8.95
C HIS A 898 56.32 -6.85 9.69
N SER A 899 55.23 -6.11 9.86
CA SER A 899 55.27 -4.83 10.58
C SER A 899 54.17 -4.74 11.61
N ASN A 900 54.52 -4.28 12.81
CA ASN A 900 53.60 -3.93 13.87
C ASN A 900 53.75 -2.45 14.20
N GLU A 901 52.63 -1.73 14.23
CA GLU A 901 52.64 -0.31 14.58
C GLU A 901 51.57 -0.02 15.63
N ALA A 902 51.94 0.75 16.65
CA ALA A 902 51.01 1.31 17.62
C ALA A 902 50.94 2.82 17.42
N THR A 903 49.76 3.31 17.06
CA THR A 903 49.49 4.70 16.71
C THR A 903 48.67 5.36 17.79
N ALA A 904 49.03 6.59 18.18
CA ALA A 904 48.20 7.45 19.00
C ALA A 904 48.12 8.84 18.36
N ARG A 905 46.91 9.39 18.22
CA ARG A 905 46.66 10.72 17.67
C ARG A 905 45.78 11.51 18.65
N LEU A 906 46.16 12.77 18.88
CA LEU A 906 45.30 13.75 19.53
C LEU A 906 44.98 14.84 18.52
N SER A 907 43.70 15.13 18.34
CA SER A 907 43.18 16.17 17.45
C SER A 907 42.34 17.17 18.26
N TRP A 908 42.44 18.46 17.94
CA TRP A 908 41.71 19.52 18.64
C TRP A 908 41.38 20.70 17.71
N PRO A 909 40.27 21.42 17.97
CA PRO A 909 39.89 22.57 17.15
C PRO A 909 40.96 23.67 17.22
N GLY A 910 41.24 24.29 16.08
CA GLY A 910 42.23 25.33 15.87
C GLY A 910 41.62 26.63 15.32
N VAL A 911 42.48 27.44 14.69
CA VAL A 911 42.08 28.67 14.01
C VAL A 911 41.40 28.37 12.66
N ALA A 912 40.55 29.30 12.19
CA ALA A 912 39.88 29.24 10.89
C ALA A 912 39.14 27.91 10.63
N ASN A 913 38.39 27.42 11.63
CA ASN A 913 37.66 26.14 11.64
C ASN A 913 38.48 24.89 11.29
N GLY A 914 39.82 24.99 11.27
CA GLY A 914 40.68 23.83 11.09
C GLY A 914 40.90 23.05 12.38
N THR A 915 41.35 21.81 12.25
CA THR A 915 41.70 20.91 13.35
C THR A 915 43.21 20.73 13.36
N PHE A 916 43.85 21.00 14.49
CA PHE A 916 45.24 20.61 14.72
C PHE A 916 45.30 19.15 15.14
N PHE A 917 46.39 18.47 14.81
CA PHE A 917 46.68 17.15 15.34
C PHE A 917 48.15 16.99 15.71
N THR A 918 48.39 16.10 16.67
CA THR A 918 49.70 15.47 16.89
C THR A 918 49.55 13.97 16.88
N GLN A 919 50.53 13.28 16.31
CA GLN A 919 50.52 11.83 16.17
C GLN A 919 51.88 11.22 16.49
N VAL A 920 51.85 10.09 17.18
CA VAL A 920 53.01 9.25 17.47
C VAL A 920 52.73 7.84 16.95
N ASP A 921 53.68 7.29 16.20
CA ASP A 921 53.67 5.89 15.77
C ASP A 921 54.88 5.17 16.37
N LEU A 922 54.66 4.07 17.08
CA LEU A 922 55.72 3.14 17.49
C LEU A 922 55.80 2.01 16.47
N ILE A 923 56.96 1.80 15.86
CA ILE A 923 57.11 0.97 14.67
C ILE A 923 58.08 -0.18 14.96
N ARG A 924 57.70 -1.41 14.59
CA ARG A 924 58.56 -2.58 14.58
C ARG A 924 58.47 -3.28 13.23
N LEU A 925 59.63 -3.53 12.62
CA LEU A 925 59.78 -4.14 11.30
C LEU A 925 60.65 -5.39 11.40
N ASP A 926 60.23 -6.45 10.71
CA ASP A 926 60.96 -7.72 10.63
C ASP A 926 60.87 -8.26 9.20
N ALA A 927 62.02 -8.45 8.55
CA ALA A 927 62.12 -9.04 7.22
C ALA A 927 62.66 -10.47 7.25
N GLY A 928 62.84 -11.07 8.43
CA GLY A 928 63.43 -12.39 8.61
C GLY A 928 64.95 -12.36 8.67
N THR A 929 65.60 -13.49 8.38
CA THR A 929 67.06 -13.64 8.48
C THR A 929 67.64 -13.99 7.12
N LEU A 930 68.62 -13.22 6.67
CA LEU A 930 69.38 -13.51 5.46
C LEU A 930 70.29 -14.70 5.72
N ALA A 931 70.18 -15.76 4.91
CA ALA A 931 71.00 -16.96 5.07
C ALA A 931 72.49 -16.66 4.81
N ALA A 932 73.37 -17.47 5.41
CA ALA A 932 74.80 -17.35 5.20
C ALA A 932 75.25 -17.85 3.81
N ASP A 933 74.49 -18.78 3.24
CA ASP A 933 74.79 -19.42 1.97
C ASP A 933 74.70 -18.45 0.79
N ILE A 934 75.61 -18.57 -0.19
CA ILE A 934 75.73 -17.62 -1.29
C ILE A 934 74.51 -17.65 -2.21
N ASP A 935 73.94 -18.83 -2.48
CA ASP A 935 72.78 -18.98 -3.38
C ASP A 935 71.55 -18.19 -2.89
N GLN A 936 71.50 -17.89 -1.59
CA GLN A 936 70.40 -17.14 -0.97
C GLN A 936 70.76 -15.67 -0.68
N SER A 937 72.05 -15.36 -0.53
CA SER A 937 72.56 -14.05 -0.10
C SER A 937 73.17 -13.20 -1.22
N GLU A 938 73.49 -13.77 -2.37
CA GLU A 938 74.19 -13.07 -3.48
C GLU A 938 73.48 -11.81 -3.98
N ALA A 939 72.16 -11.80 -3.96
CA ALA A 939 71.33 -10.69 -4.43
C ALA A 939 70.84 -9.77 -3.29
N PHE A 940 71.66 -9.64 -2.23
CA PHE A 940 71.51 -8.67 -1.15
C PHE A 940 72.82 -7.90 -0.91
N GLY A 941 72.74 -6.61 -0.57
CA GLY A 941 73.92 -5.78 -0.30
C GLY A 941 74.94 -5.88 -1.43
N ARG A 942 76.24 -5.87 -1.11
CA ARG A 942 77.39 -6.14 -1.99
C ARG A 942 77.93 -7.57 -1.84
N VAL A 943 77.11 -8.50 -1.38
CA VAL A 943 77.56 -9.87 -1.01
C VAL A 943 78.28 -10.56 -2.17
N LEU A 944 77.70 -10.57 -3.37
CA LEU A 944 78.32 -11.20 -4.54
C LEU A 944 79.66 -10.56 -4.92
N ALA A 945 79.82 -9.24 -4.77
CA ALA A 945 81.07 -8.54 -5.08
C ALA A 945 82.16 -8.69 -4.01
N SER A 946 81.76 -8.75 -2.73
CA SER A 946 82.68 -8.57 -1.59
C SER A 946 82.90 -9.85 -0.78
N SER A 947 81.99 -10.83 -0.89
CA SER A 947 82.05 -12.12 -0.20
C SER A 947 81.48 -13.24 -1.09
N PRO A 948 82.12 -13.56 -2.22
CA PRO A 948 81.60 -14.50 -3.21
C PRO A 948 81.50 -15.96 -2.73
N ALA A 949 82.05 -16.27 -1.54
CA ALA A 949 81.92 -17.57 -0.88
C ALA A 949 80.70 -17.65 0.07
N GLY A 950 79.87 -16.59 0.15
CA GLY A 950 78.79 -16.46 1.12
C GLY A 950 79.19 -15.62 2.35
N LEU A 951 78.26 -15.44 3.29
CA LEU A 951 78.47 -14.67 4.51
C LEU A 951 79.11 -15.52 5.62
N ALA A 952 79.79 -14.86 6.56
CA ALA A 952 80.36 -15.53 7.72
C ALA A 952 79.30 -16.13 8.67
N ALA A 953 78.11 -15.53 8.72
CA ALA A 953 76.97 -16.01 9.50
C ALA A 953 75.67 -15.46 8.89
N ALA A 954 74.55 -16.09 9.25
CA ALA A 954 73.23 -15.60 8.88
C ALA A 954 72.96 -14.24 9.56
N ALA A 955 72.34 -13.30 8.83
CA ALA A 955 72.20 -11.91 9.24
C ALA A 955 70.72 -11.53 9.43
N PRO A 956 70.23 -11.30 10.66
CA PRO A 956 68.85 -10.89 10.89
C PRO A 956 68.59 -9.48 10.34
N GLN A 957 67.45 -9.30 9.67
CA GLN A 957 67.03 -8.04 9.06
C GLN A 957 65.77 -7.53 9.77
N ASN A 958 65.96 -6.63 10.73
CA ASN A 958 64.87 -6.01 11.49
C ASN A 958 65.22 -4.57 11.86
N ASP A 959 64.19 -3.81 12.23
CA ASP A 959 64.37 -2.48 12.78
C ASP A 959 63.21 -2.08 13.71
N ARG A 960 63.45 -1.10 14.58
CA ARG A 960 62.45 -0.53 15.48
C ARG A 960 62.67 0.97 15.63
N GLY A 961 61.59 1.72 15.71
CA GLY A 961 61.68 3.17 15.78
C GLY A 961 60.36 3.82 16.13
N ALA A 962 60.32 5.13 15.95
CA ALA A 962 59.11 5.91 16.13
C ALA A 962 58.98 7.00 15.07
N ALA A 963 57.75 7.38 14.77
CA ALA A 963 57.43 8.58 14.00
C ALA A 963 56.68 9.57 14.88
N LEU A 964 56.99 10.86 14.71
CA LEU A 964 56.28 11.96 15.34
C LEU A 964 55.82 12.93 14.24
N GLY A 965 54.53 13.24 14.21
CA GLY A 965 53.92 14.16 13.27
C GLY A 965 53.09 15.23 13.98
N VAL A 966 53.09 16.42 13.43
CA VAL A 966 52.16 17.50 13.78
C VAL A 966 51.56 18.05 12.50
N GLY A 967 50.30 18.49 12.56
CA GLY A 967 49.66 19.08 11.41
C GLY A 967 48.39 19.84 11.74
N TRP A 968 47.82 20.41 10.70
CA TRP A 968 46.59 21.18 10.72
C TRP A 968 45.81 20.89 9.43
N SER A 969 44.50 20.74 9.54
CA SER A 969 43.62 20.53 8.39
C SER A 969 42.31 21.30 8.55
N SER A 970 41.89 22.02 7.53
CA SER A 970 40.55 22.60 7.37
C SER A 970 39.77 21.85 6.30
N ARG A 971 38.66 22.43 5.84
CA ARG A 971 37.83 21.89 4.74
C ARG A 971 38.60 21.75 3.42
N ASP A 972 39.42 22.75 3.12
CA ASP A 972 40.08 22.90 1.82
C ASP A 972 41.59 22.67 1.91
N ASP A 973 42.23 23.00 3.03
CA ASP A 973 43.69 22.94 3.17
C ASP A 973 44.14 21.93 4.23
N SER A 974 45.25 21.26 4.00
CA SER A 974 45.95 20.51 5.05
C SER A 974 47.46 20.70 4.96
N VAL A 975 48.11 20.75 6.11
CA VAL A 975 49.57 20.87 6.24
C VAL A 975 50.02 19.94 7.34
N ASP A 976 51.08 19.18 7.09
CA ASP A 976 51.71 18.35 8.10
C ASP A 976 53.24 18.32 7.96
N ILE A 977 53.91 18.12 9.09
CA ILE A 977 55.36 17.90 9.15
C ILE A 977 55.69 16.93 10.27
N GLY A 978 56.68 16.09 10.03
CA GLY A 978 57.11 15.13 11.02
C GLY A 978 58.43 14.46 10.69
N VAL A 979 58.85 13.63 11.63
CA VAL A 979 60.14 12.94 11.59
C VAL A 979 59.93 11.46 11.85
N VAL A 980 60.63 10.65 11.07
CA VAL A 980 60.66 9.20 11.15
C VAL A 980 62.03 8.79 11.64
N GLY A 981 62.10 8.22 12.83
CA GLY A 981 63.33 7.77 13.47
C GLY A 981 63.45 6.25 13.44
N LEU A 982 63.82 5.70 12.28
CA LEU A 982 64.29 4.33 12.11
C LEU A 982 65.83 4.36 11.94
N ARG A 983 66.44 3.29 11.45
CA ARG A 983 67.88 3.24 11.11
C ARG A 983 68.31 4.48 10.32
N LEU A 984 67.50 4.89 9.34
CA LEU A 984 67.62 6.17 8.66
C LEU A 984 66.56 7.15 9.16
N ARG A 985 67.02 8.34 9.58
CA ARG A 985 66.14 9.42 10.00
C ARG A 985 65.65 10.22 8.78
N ASN A 986 64.33 10.32 8.60
CA ASN A 986 63.71 11.06 7.50
C ASN A 986 62.75 12.13 8.00
N TRP A 987 62.84 13.32 7.43
CA TRP A 987 61.79 14.34 7.54
C TRP A 987 60.75 14.11 6.45
N VAL A 988 59.48 14.15 6.84
CA VAL A 988 58.33 13.95 5.98
C VAL A 988 57.32 15.07 6.23
N GLY A 989 56.41 15.27 5.30
CA GLY A 989 55.41 16.31 5.40
C GLY A 989 54.64 16.48 4.10
N GLY A 990 53.62 17.30 4.14
CA GLY A 990 52.83 17.63 2.97
C GLY A 990 52.02 18.89 3.13
N TRP A 991 51.65 19.47 2.00
CA TRP A 991 50.56 20.43 1.90
C TRP A 991 49.59 19.93 0.84
N SER A 992 48.29 20.04 1.11
CA SER A 992 47.27 19.84 0.09
C SER A 992 46.22 20.93 0.14
N HIS A 993 45.68 21.25 -1.03
CA HIS A 993 44.56 22.16 -1.22
C HIS A 993 43.52 21.49 -2.11
N THR A 994 42.26 21.51 -1.71
CA THR A 994 41.13 20.94 -2.44
C THR A 994 40.04 21.98 -2.55
N ARG A 995 39.47 22.14 -3.74
CA ARG A 995 38.32 23.01 -4.00
C ARG A 995 37.17 22.17 -4.52
N ARG A 996 36.04 22.18 -3.81
CA ARG A 996 34.80 21.53 -4.23
C ARG A 996 33.82 22.55 -4.83
N ARG A 997 33.06 22.13 -5.84
CA ARG A 997 31.97 22.84 -6.53
C ARG A 997 30.83 21.85 -6.77
N ASP A 998 29.66 22.36 -7.16
CA ASP A 998 28.46 21.53 -7.34
C ASP A 998 28.60 20.53 -8.50
N ASP A 999 29.44 20.83 -9.49
CA ASP A 999 29.70 20.02 -10.69
C ASP A 999 30.99 19.17 -10.60
N GLY A 1000 31.70 19.22 -9.47
CA GLY A 1000 32.97 18.52 -9.30
C GLY A 1000 33.95 19.22 -8.37
N GLY A 1001 35.20 18.78 -8.38
CA GLY A 1001 36.24 19.37 -7.57
C GLY A 1001 37.63 19.09 -8.12
N TRP A 1002 38.60 19.87 -7.67
CA TRP A 1002 40.01 19.65 -7.98
C TRP A 1002 40.85 19.76 -6.72
N GLY A 1003 42.01 19.10 -6.74
CA GLY A 1003 42.95 19.13 -5.62
C GLY A 1003 44.39 19.07 -6.09
N VAL A 1004 45.26 19.70 -5.31
CA VAL A 1004 46.71 19.71 -5.47
C VAL A 1004 47.33 19.27 -4.16
N GLU A 1005 48.32 18.40 -4.23
CA GLU A 1005 49.08 17.93 -3.07
C GLU A 1005 50.57 17.94 -3.41
N ILE A 1006 51.38 18.51 -2.53
CA ILE A 1006 52.83 18.40 -2.57
C ILE A 1006 53.25 17.67 -1.30
N SER A 1007 53.89 16.51 -1.44
CA SER A 1007 54.22 15.67 -0.29
C SER A 1007 55.60 15.04 -0.38
N ARG A 1008 56.18 14.76 0.79
CA ARG A 1008 57.35 13.92 0.98
C ARG A 1008 56.99 12.82 1.96
N ARG A 1009 56.96 11.56 1.50
CA ARG A 1009 56.62 10.38 2.30
C ARG A 1009 57.66 9.28 2.18
N VAL A 1010 57.80 8.44 3.20
CA VAL A 1010 58.68 7.26 3.15
C VAL A 1010 57.94 6.11 2.47
N LEU A 1011 58.63 5.33 1.63
CA LEU A 1011 58.06 4.12 1.04
C LEU A 1011 58.05 2.97 2.07
N THR A 1012 56.88 2.41 2.32
CA THR A 1012 56.65 1.40 3.38
C THR A 1012 56.47 -0.04 2.84
N GLY A 1013 56.89 -0.29 1.59
CA GLY A 1013 56.69 -1.59 0.91
C GLY A 1013 57.69 -2.68 1.30
N SER A 1014 58.85 -2.33 1.85
CA SER A 1014 59.89 -3.27 2.29
C SER A 1014 60.70 -2.67 3.44
N LEU A 1015 61.40 -3.50 4.22
CA LEU A 1015 62.30 -3.02 5.27
C LEU A 1015 63.35 -2.04 4.70
N MET A 1016 63.92 -2.36 3.54
CA MET A 1016 64.94 -1.53 2.88
C MET A 1016 64.41 -0.18 2.41
N SER A 1017 63.24 -0.15 1.75
CA SER A 1017 62.61 1.11 1.36
C SER A 1017 62.19 1.95 2.57
N TRP A 1018 61.78 1.31 3.66
CA TRP A 1018 61.22 2.01 4.82
C TRP A 1018 62.28 2.51 5.80
N ALA A 1019 63.07 1.60 6.37
CA ALA A 1019 64.08 1.90 7.38
C ALA A 1019 65.48 2.11 6.77
N GLY A 1020 65.75 1.49 5.63
CA GLY A 1020 67.09 1.19 5.18
C GLY A 1020 67.67 -0.06 5.84
N VAL A 1021 68.64 -0.67 5.20
CA VAL A 1021 69.34 -1.88 5.68
C VAL A 1021 70.84 -1.62 5.74
N GLN A 1022 71.55 -2.53 6.40
CA GLN A 1022 72.99 -2.49 6.54
C GLN A 1022 73.61 -3.71 5.86
N ASP A 1023 74.68 -3.48 5.12
CA ASP A 1023 75.40 -4.52 4.41
C ASP A 1023 76.11 -5.42 5.42
N PRO A 1024 75.89 -6.75 5.39
CA PRO A 1024 76.50 -7.67 6.33
C PRO A 1024 78.02 -7.85 6.10
N VAL A 1025 78.56 -7.39 4.97
CA VAL A 1025 79.99 -7.54 4.64
C VAL A 1025 80.80 -6.32 5.09
N ASP A 1026 80.41 -5.11 4.67
CA ASP A 1026 81.17 -3.88 4.90
C ASP A 1026 80.49 -2.87 5.85
N GLY A 1027 79.27 -3.18 6.30
CA GLY A 1027 78.50 -2.33 7.21
C GLY A 1027 77.90 -1.08 6.56
N ALA A 1028 77.98 -0.92 5.22
CA ALA A 1028 77.41 0.22 4.53
C ALA A 1028 75.88 0.23 4.63
N VAL A 1029 75.30 1.41 4.87
CA VAL A 1029 73.84 1.57 4.98
C VAL A 1029 73.28 2.11 3.67
N TRP A 1030 72.19 1.50 3.17
CA TRP A 1030 71.44 2.01 2.02
C TRP A 1030 69.93 1.77 2.16
N GLY A 1031 69.13 2.46 1.34
CA GLY A 1031 67.66 2.41 1.39
C GLY A 1031 67.06 3.69 2.00
N GLY A 1032 65.98 3.53 2.78
CA GLY A 1032 65.23 4.65 3.37
C GLY A 1032 64.70 5.59 2.29
N VAL A 1033 63.97 5.03 1.33
CA VAL A 1033 63.51 5.72 0.13
C VAL A 1033 62.33 6.63 0.46
N THR A 1034 62.45 7.89 0.06
CA THR A 1034 61.38 8.88 0.13
C THR A 1034 60.85 9.19 -1.26
N LEU A 1035 59.52 9.34 -1.35
CA LEU A 1035 58.81 9.84 -2.51
C LEU A 1035 58.48 11.32 -2.29
N ASN A 1036 59.05 12.18 -3.12
CA ASN A 1036 58.71 13.60 -3.21
C ASN A 1036 57.77 13.76 -4.40
N ALA A 1037 56.50 14.08 -4.16
CA ALA A 1037 55.46 14.03 -5.18
C ALA A 1037 54.62 15.30 -5.29
N LEU A 1038 54.24 15.63 -6.52
CA LEU A 1038 53.12 16.50 -6.85
C LEU A 1038 51.96 15.61 -7.31
N THR A 1039 50.82 15.68 -6.64
CA THR A 1039 49.58 15.00 -7.03
C THR A 1039 48.53 16.02 -7.42
N LEU A 1040 48.00 15.90 -8.63
CA LEU A 1040 46.85 16.65 -9.13
C LEU A 1040 45.65 15.70 -9.19
N ARG A 1041 44.49 16.14 -8.72
CA ARG A 1041 43.25 15.36 -8.70
C ARG A 1041 42.10 16.19 -9.25
N THR A 1042 41.21 15.55 -9.97
CA THR A 1042 39.96 16.17 -10.43
C THR A 1042 38.84 15.13 -10.36
N GLU A 1043 37.65 15.59 -10.04
CA GLU A 1043 36.41 14.81 -9.99
C GLU A 1043 35.32 15.64 -10.64
N HIS A 1044 34.46 15.01 -11.42
CA HIS A 1044 33.32 15.63 -12.08
C HIS A 1044 32.08 14.76 -11.87
N VAL A 1045 30.99 15.41 -11.46
CA VAL A 1045 29.69 14.78 -11.32
C VAL A 1045 28.96 14.93 -12.66
N LEU A 1046 28.66 13.81 -13.31
CA LEU A 1046 27.97 13.79 -14.61
C LEU A 1046 26.45 13.77 -14.45
N SER A 1047 25.98 13.07 -13.41
CA SER A 1047 24.58 12.96 -12.98
C SER A 1047 24.55 12.68 -11.47
N PRO A 1048 23.38 12.71 -10.80
CA PRO A 1048 23.29 12.33 -9.38
C PRO A 1048 23.83 10.92 -9.05
N ALA A 1049 23.85 10.02 -10.03
CA ALA A 1049 24.33 8.65 -9.89
C ALA A 1049 25.73 8.43 -10.48
N ASP A 1050 26.21 9.30 -11.38
CA ASP A 1050 27.43 9.09 -12.16
C ASP A 1050 28.54 10.10 -11.84
N SER A 1051 29.76 9.60 -11.62
CA SER A 1051 30.93 10.44 -11.39
C SER A 1051 32.17 9.91 -12.13
N VAL A 1052 33.03 10.83 -12.54
CA VAL A 1052 34.33 10.53 -13.14
C VAL A 1052 35.41 11.22 -12.34
N SER A 1053 36.49 10.51 -12.05
CA SER A 1053 37.66 11.07 -11.39
C SER A 1053 38.94 10.72 -12.11
N ALA A 1054 39.92 11.62 -12.03
CA ALA A 1054 41.26 11.40 -12.54
C ALA A 1054 42.29 11.97 -11.56
N SER A 1055 43.45 11.30 -11.45
CA SER A 1055 44.58 11.79 -10.69
C SER A 1055 45.89 11.55 -11.41
N LEU A 1056 46.75 12.56 -11.42
CA LEU A 1056 48.12 12.51 -11.92
C LEU A 1056 49.09 12.73 -10.77
N ARG A 1057 50.00 11.79 -10.53
CA ARG A 1057 51.07 11.91 -9.55
C ARG A 1057 52.43 11.87 -10.25
N LEU A 1058 53.22 12.91 -10.07
CA LEU A 1058 54.57 13.04 -10.58
C LEU A 1058 55.54 13.01 -9.39
N GLY A 1059 56.55 12.13 -9.42
CA GLY A 1059 57.36 11.88 -8.23
C GLY A 1059 58.85 11.67 -8.50
N LEU A 1060 59.66 12.05 -7.51
CA LEU A 1060 61.09 11.74 -7.41
C LEU A 1060 61.32 10.82 -6.22
N LEU A 1061 61.94 9.66 -6.48
CA LEU A 1061 62.31 8.69 -5.45
C LEU A 1061 63.79 8.81 -5.14
N GLN A 1062 64.10 9.00 -3.86
CA GLN A 1062 65.46 9.24 -3.37
C GLN A 1062 65.69 8.49 -2.07
N GLY A 1063 66.86 7.86 -1.94
CA GLY A 1063 67.28 7.16 -0.73
C GLY A 1063 68.77 7.34 -0.46
N ARG A 1064 69.22 6.91 0.71
CA ARG A 1064 70.65 6.89 1.05
C ARG A 1064 71.31 5.79 0.23
N ASN A 1065 72.33 6.13 -0.57
CA ASN A 1065 73.04 5.17 -1.43
C ASN A 1065 72.11 4.34 -2.33
N VAL A 1066 71.02 4.95 -2.82
CA VAL A 1066 70.09 4.37 -3.79
C VAL A 1066 70.14 5.21 -5.06
N ALA A 1067 70.11 4.58 -6.24
CA ALA A 1067 69.99 5.30 -7.49
C ALA A 1067 68.69 6.12 -7.50
N SER A 1068 68.77 7.41 -7.87
CA SER A 1068 67.56 8.24 -7.95
C SER A 1068 66.63 7.77 -9.08
N ASN A 1069 65.32 7.83 -8.85
CA ASN A 1069 64.32 7.39 -9.81
C ASN A 1069 63.22 8.45 -9.99
N ARG A 1070 62.53 8.40 -11.12
CA ARG A 1070 61.39 9.27 -11.44
C ARG A 1070 60.17 8.39 -11.70
N MET A 1071 59.01 8.81 -11.19
CA MET A 1071 57.75 8.10 -11.38
C MET A 1071 56.65 9.02 -11.89
N GLN A 1072 55.75 8.45 -12.69
CA GLN A 1072 54.52 9.07 -13.12
C GLN A 1072 53.39 8.05 -12.92
N GLN A 1073 52.31 8.47 -12.27
CA GLN A 1073 51.12 7.63 -12.08
C GLN A 1073 49.90 8.40 -12.56
N LEU A 1074 49.18 7.82 -13.50
CA LEU A 1074 47.86 8.27 -13.90
C LEU A 1074 46.84 7.26 -13.40
N ARG A 1075 45.76 7.75 -12.81
CA ARG A 1075 44.58 6.96 -12.46
C ARG A 1075 43.35 7.66 -13.03
N ALA A 1076 42.46 6.89 -13.63
CA ALA A 1076 41.14 7.32 -14.03
C ALA A 1076 40.10 6.35 -13.46
N ALA A 1077 38.95 6.87 -13.05
CA ALA A 1077 37.84 6.06 -12.59
C ALA A 1077 36.50 6.64 -13.05
N TYR A 1078 35.58 5.74 -13.34
CA TYR A 1078 34.15 6.03 -13.51
C TYR A 1078 33.40 5.22 -12.45
N ASP A 1079 32.50 5.89 -11.73
CA ASP A 1079 31.72 5.30 -10.65
C ASP A 1079 30.22 5.57 -10.89
N HIS A 1080 29.40 4.54 -10.67
CA HIS A 1080 27.95 4.57 -10.78
C HIS A 1080 27.29 4.07 -9.47
N ASP A 1081 26.45 4.90 -8.88
CA ASP A 1081 25.69 4.58 -7.66
C ASP A 1081 24.44 3.75 -8.01
N LEU A 1082 24.47 2.46 -7.68
CA LEU A 1082 23.34 1.52 -7.88
C LEU A 1082 22.19 1.79 -6.90
N GLN A 1083 22.54 2.21 -5.69
CA GLN A 1083 21.62 2.62 -4.64
C GLN A 1083 22.27 3.72 -3.81
N ARG A 1084 21.50 4.76 -3.48
CA ARG A 1084 21.96 5.86 -2.65
C ARG A 1084 20.81 6.37 -1.78
N SER A 1085 21.05 6.46 -0.49
CA SER A 1085 20.18 7.09 0.50
C SER A 1085 21.05 7.92 1.46
N ASP A 1086 20.40 8.49 2.48
CA ASP A 1086 21.08 9.24 3.55
C ASP A 1086 21.87 8.35 4.53
N ASP A 1087 21.70 7.03 4.48
CA ASP A 1087 22.30 6.09 5.42
C ASP A 1087 23.05 4.92 4.75
N HIS A 1088 22.93 4.72 3.43
CA HIS A 1088 23.70 3.70 2.72
C HIS A 1088 23.96 4.07 1.26
N ARG A 1089 25.04 3.49 0.72
CA ARG A 1089 25.43 3.61 -0.68
C ARG A 1089 25.99 2.30 -1.20
N LEU A 1090 25.47 1.86 -2.35
CA LEU A 1090 26.00 0.76 -3.14
C LEU A 1090 26.50 1.32 -4.47
N ARG A 1091 27.79 1.13 -4.76
CA ARG A 1091 28.49 1.72 -5.90
C ARG A 1091 29.27 0.66 -6.67
N ILE A 1092 29.19 0.71 -7.99
CA ILE A 1092 30.08 -0.04 -8.88
C ILE A 1092 30.93 0.94 -9.67
N GLY A 1093 32.18 0.58 -9.95
CA GLY A 1093 33.06 1.44 -10.74
C GLY A 1093 33.92 0.67 -11.73
N LEU A 1094 34.61 1.43 -12.56
CA LEU A 1094 35.66 0.99 -13.46
C LEU A 1094 36.88 1.87 -13.22
N ASN A 1095 38.02 1.26 -12.88
CA ASN A 1095 39.28 1.96 -12.67
C ASN A 1095 40.32 1.56 -13.71
N ALA A 1096 41.17 2.52 -14.07
CA ALA A 1096 42.33 2.31 -14.91
C ALA A 1096 43.54 3.00 -14.28
N ASN A 1097 44.66 2.28 -14.15
CA ASN A 1097 45.92 2.82 -13.64
C ASN A 1097 47.02 2.66 -14.69
N VAL A 1098 47.88 3.66 -14.80
CA VAL A 1098 49.10 3.64 -15.63
C VAL A 1098 50.25 4.17 -14.79
N TRP A 1099 51.26 3.35 -14.52
CA TRP A 1099 52.47 3.76 -13.83
C TRP A 1099 53.69 3.63 -14.74
N LEU A 1100 54.59 4.60 -14.67
CA LEU A 1100 55.82 4.67 -15.43
C LEU A 1100 56.97 4.99 -14.48
N TYR A 1101 58.05 4.22 -14.55
CA TYR A 1101 59.27 4.46 -13.77
C TYR A 1101 60.46 4.60 -14.72
N ALA A 1102 61.41 5.47 -14.38
CA ALA A 1102 62.61 5.68 -15.21
C ALA A 1102 63.62 4.54 -15.09
N ARG A 1103 63.63 3.83 -13.96
CA ARG A 1103 64.55 2.72 -13.66
C ARG A 1103 63.81 1.62 -12.91
N ASN A 1104 64.19 0.37 -13.17
CA ASN A 1104 63.80 -0.78 -12.36
C ASN A 1104 64.70 -0.85 -11.13
N LEU A 1105 64.18 -0.48 -9.96
CA LEU A 1105 64.91 -0.51 -8.69
C LEU A 1105 64.27 -1.45 -7.65
N SER A 1106 63.61 -2.51 -8.13
CA SER A 1106 62.82 -3.44 -7.31
C SER A 1106 63.65 -4.41 -6.47
N PHE A 1107 64.96 -4.50 -6.72
CA PHE A 1107 65.86 -5.49 -6.11
C PHE A 1107 66.52 -5.01 -4.81
N HIS A 1108 67.34 -5.85 -4.18
CA HIS A 1108 67.86 -5.68 -2.81
C HIS A 1108 69.39 -5.61 -2.71
N THR A 1109 70.09 -5.51 -3.83
CA THR A 1109 71.54 -5.27 -3.87
C THR A 1109 71.86 -3.80 -3.59
N PHE A 1110 73.12 -3.51 -3.27
CA PHE A 1110 73.54 -2.14 -2.96
C PHE A 1110 73.30 -1.18 -4.14
N GLY A 1111 72.69 -0.02 -3.88
CA GLY A 1111 72.27 0.92 -4.92
C GLY A 1111 70.83 0.74 -5.40
N GLN A 1112 70.21 -0.41 -5.13
CA GLN A 1112 68.79 -0.69 -5.41
C GLN A 1112 67.87 -0.14 -4.31
N GLY A 1113 66.57 -0.07 -4.61
CA GLY A 1113 65.56 0.56 -3.75
C GLY A 1113 64.62 -0.40 -3.02
N GLY A 1114 64.41 -1.61 -3.54
CA GLY A 1114 63.51 -2.61 -2.94
C GLY A 1114 62.05 -2.19 -2.93
N TYR A 1115 61.65 -1.45 -3.97
CA TYR A 1115 60.26 -1.05 -4.21
C TYR A 1115 59.87 -1.33 -5.65
N TYR A 1116 58.63 -1.77 -5.82
CA TYR A 1116 58.09 -2.11 -7.14
C TYR A 1116 58.15 -0.90 -8.09
N SER A 1117 58.93 -1.01 -9.16
CA SER A 1117 59.23 0.11 -10.08
C SER A 1117 59.36 -0.32 -11.54
N PRO A 1118 58.31 -0.92 -12.13
CA PRO A 1118 58.32 -1.33 -13.52
C PRO A 1118 58.39 -0.13 -14.46
N GLN A 1119 59.07 -0.26 -15.59
CA GLN A 1119 59.12 0.81 -16.59
C GLN A 1119 57.73 1.16 -17.11
N ARG A 1120 56.85 0.15 -17.23
CA ARG A 1120 55.44 0.37 -17.53
C ARG A 1120 54.55 -0.63 -16.78
N TYR A 1121 53.53 -0.11 -16.12
CA TYR A 1121 52.45 -0.87 -15.50
C TYR A 1121 51.12 -0.31 -15.96
N VAL A 1122 50.21 -1.17 -16.41
CA VAL A 1122 48.83 -0.81 -16.74
C VAL A 1122 47.89 -1.78 -16.05
N SER A 1123 46.84 -1.28 -15.39
CA SER A 1123 45.80 -2.14 -14.82
C SER A 1123 44.40 -1.61 -15.09
N ILE A 1124 43.45 -2.50 -15.31
CA ILE A 1124 42.02 -2.19 -15.37
C ILE A 1124 41.32 -3.05 -14.32
N GLY A 1125 40.41 -2.45 -13.54
CA GLY A 1125 39.69 -3.17 -12.50
C GLY A 1125 38.27 -2.66 -12.25
N VAL A 1126 37.45 -3.53 -11.69
CA VAL A 1126 36.04 -3.28 -11.41
C VAL A 1126 35.81 -3.35 -9.90
N PRO A 1127 35.80 -2.21 -9.19
CA PRO A 1127 35.40 -2.16 -7.78
C PRO A 1127 33.88 -2.21 -7.59
N LEU A 1128 33.45 -2.93 -6.56
CA LEU A 1128 32.13 -2.87 -5.95
C LEU A 1128 32.28 -2.40 -4.51
N GLU A 1129 31.58 -1.34 -4.11
CA GLU A 1129 31.60 -0.77 -2.77
C GLU A 1129 30.19 -0.73 -2.17
N ALA A 1130 30.06 -1.23 -0.94
CA ALA A 1130 28.90 -1.02 -0.08
C ALA A 1130 29.36 -0.25 1.17
N ALA A 1131 28.76 0.90 1.44
CA ALA A 1131 29.03 1.71 2.63
C ALA A 1131 27.72 2.18 3.25
N GLY A 1132 27.72 2.47 4.54
CA GLY A 1132 26.53 2.99 5.21
C GLY A 1132 26.63 2.98 6.73
N MET A 1133 25.51 3.30 7.35
CA MET A 1133 25.30 3.25 8.79
C MET A 1133 24.02 2.49 9.12
N ASN A 1134 24.03 1.80 10.27
CA ASN A 1134 22.85 1.18 10.86
C ASN A 1134 22.89 1.40 12.38
N GLY A 1135 22.17 2.43 12.83
CA GLY A 1135 22.10 2.84 14.23
C GLY A 1135 23.46 3.26 14.79
N ARG A 1136 24.15 2.32 15.45
CA ARG A 1136 25.47 2.55 16.09
C ARG A 1136 26.65 2.04 15.27
N LEU A 1137 26.40 1.38 14.13
CA LEU A 1137 27.42 0.79 13.28
C LEU A 1137 27.60 1.64 12.03
N SER A 1138 28.83 2.05 11.72
CA SER A 1138 29.25 2.58 10.42
C SER A 1138 30.11 1.53 9.72
N TYR A 1139 29.93 1.33 8.42
CA TYR A 1139 30.63 0.30 7.66
C TYR A 1139 31.02 0.72 6.25
N GLN A 1140 32.07 0.11 5.74
CA GLN A 1140 32.47 0.16 4.34
C GLN A 1140 33.08 -1.19 3.95
N VAL A 1141 32.63 -1.76 2.83
CA VAL A 1141 33.22 -2.95 2.22
C VAL A 1141 33.41 -2.66 0.74
N ARG A 1142 34.65 -2.74 0.27
CA ARG A 1142 35.02 -2.56 -1.13
C ARG A 1142 35.78 -3.79 -1.61
N ALA A 1143 35.26 -4.47 -2.62
CA ALA A 1143 35.92 -5.57 -3.29
C ALA A 1143 36.24 -5.16 -4.74
N SER A 1144 37.38 -5.59 -5.29
CA SER A 1144 37.70 -5.34 -6.69
C SER A 1144 38.42 -6.52 -7.32
N VAL A 1145 38.14 -6.76 -8.60
CA VAL A 1145 38.93 -7.65 -9.46
C VAL A 1145 39.59 -6.82 -10.54
N SER A 1146 40.85 -7.10 -10.86
CA SER A 1146 41.63 -6.36 -11.85
C SER A 1146 42.45 -7.28 -12.75
N GLN A 1147 42.79 -6.78 -13.94
CA GLN A 1147 43.79 -7.35 -14.83
C GLN A 1147 44.92 -6.35 -15.00
N SER A 1148 46.17 -6.82 -14.94
CA SER A 1148 47.36 -5.98 -15.07
C SER A 1148 48.31 -6.50 -16.17
N TRP A 1149 49.09 -5.58 -16.73
CA TRP A 1149 50.16 -5.81 -17.69
C TRP A 1149 51.38 -4.98 -17.31
N THR A 1150 52.55 -5.60 -17.29
CA THR A 1150 53.77 -4.99 -16.79
C THR A 1150 54.92 -5.19 -17.76
N ARG A 1151 55.87 -4.25 -17.78
CA ARG A 1151 57.13 -4.38 -18.51
C ARG A 1151 58.24 -3.82 -17.65
N GLU A 1152 59.25 -4.64 -17.44
CA GLU A 1152 60.46 -4.32 -16.70
C GLU A 1152 61.67 -4.43 -17.62
N ASP A 1153 62.61 -3.49 -17.51
CA ASP A 1153 63.90 -3.54 -18.19
C ASP A 1153 64.96 -4.14 -17.26
N ASP A 1154 66.03 -4.64 -17.88
CA ASP A 1154 67.21 -5.12 -17.18
C ASP A 1154 67.85 -3.99 -16.35
N THR A 1155 68.39 -4.35 -15.18
CA THR A 1155 69.16 -3.42 -14.35
C THR A 1155 70.43 -4.08 -13.82
N PRO A 1156 71.55 -3.35 -13.69
CA PRO A 1156 72.74 -3.84 -12.99
C PRO A 1156 72.42 -4.24 -11.54
N TYR A 1157 73.17 -5.18 -10.96
CA TYR A 1157 73.13 -5.46 -9.53
C TYR A 1157 73.51 -4.21 -8.72
N TYR A 1158 74.56 -3.50 -9.11
CA TYR A 1158 75.09 -2.35 -8.37
C TYR A 1158 75.00 -1.04 -9.17
N PRO A 1159 73.79 -0.46 -9.34
CA PRO A 1159 73.57 0.68 -10.23
C PRO A 1159 74.26 1.98 -9.79
N THR A 1160 74.76 2.05 -8.55
CA THR A 1160 75.49 3.20 -7.99
C THR A 1160 76.97 2.92 -7.75
N ASP A 1161 77.45 1.71 -8.04
CA ASP A 1161 78.82 1.30 -7.74
C ASP A 1161 79.42 0.47 -8.89
N PRO A 1162 80.00 1.15 -9.90
CA PRO A 1162 80.60 0.48 -11.06
C PRO A 1162 81.77 -0.44 -10.70
N ALA A 1163 82.49 -0.17 -9.60
CA ALA A 1163 83.61 -0.99 -9.17
C ALA A 1163 83.11 -2.33 -8.60
N ALA A 1164 82.10 -2.30 -7.73
CA ALA A 1164 81.45 -3.52 -7.24
C ALA A 1164 80.77 -4.30 -8.38
N GLN A 1165 80.17 -3.60 -9.35
CA GLN A 1165 79.60 -4.21 -10.57
C GLN A 1165 80.63 -4.98 -11.37
N ALA A 1166 81.81 -4.39 -11.62
CA ALA A 1166 82.89 -5.07 -12.32
C ALA A 1166 83.46 -6.24 -11.51
N ALA A 1167 83.65 -6.07 -10.20
CA ALA A 1167 84.20 -7.10 -9.31
C ALA A 1167 83.30 -8.35 -9.23
N ALA A 1168 81.97 -8.18 -9.29
CA ALA A 1168 81.01 -9.28 -9.32
C ALA A 1168 80.83 -9.94 -10.70
N GLY A 1169 81.58 -9.51 -11.73
CA GLY A 1169 81.45 -10.07 -13.09
C GLY A 1169 80.33 -9.44 -13.94
N ASN A 1170 79.93 -8.21 -13.64
CA ASN A 1170 78.87 -7.45 -14.30
C ASN A 1170 77.49 -8.13 -14.36
N PRO A 1171 76.95 -8.67 -13.25
CA PRO A 1171 75.66 -9.34 -13.24
C PRO A 1171 74.49 -8.35 -13.42
N ILE A 1172 73.46 -8.80 -14.13
CA ILE A 1172 72.22 -8.03 -14.35
C ILE A 1172 71.03 -8.76 -13.74
N HIS A 1173 70.08 -8.00 -13.19
CA HIS A 1173 68.74 -8.50 -12.98
C HIS A 1173 67.98 -8.38 -14.31
N THR A 1174 67.52 -9.51 -14.81
CA THR A 1174 66.77 -9.58 -16.07
C THR A 1174 65.33 -9.10 -15.88
N GLY A 1175 64.91 -8.17 -16.74
CA GLY A 1175 63.54 -7.71 -16.86
C GLY A 1175 62.74 -8.54 -17.87
N GLY A 1176 61.46 -8.21 -18.02
CA GLY A 1176 60.58 -8.88 -18.97
C GLY A 1176 59.15 -8.35 -18.96
N PRO A 1177 58.29 -8.83 -19.89
CA PRO A 1177 56.86 -8.59 -19.79
C PRO A 1177 56.27 -9.45 -18.66
N GLY A 1178 55.29 -8.90 -17.96
CA GLY A 1178 54.54 -9.59 -16.91
C GLY A 1178 53.10 -9.08 -16.84
N GLY A 1179 52.44 -9.32 -15.71
CA GLY A 1179 51.04 -9.01 -15.50
C GLY A 1179 50.24 -10.21 -15.05
N GLY A 1180 48.99 -9.98 -14.67
CA GLY A 1180 48.13 -11.03 -14.13
C GLY A 1180 46.82 -10.48 -13.59
N THR A 1181 45.96 -11.41 -13.17
CA THR A 1181 44.74 -11.08 -12.44
C THR A 1181 45.07 -10.69 -11.00
N GLY A 1182 44.36 -9.69 -10.49
CA GLY A 1182 44.47 -9.22 -9.13
C GLY A 1182 43.10 -9.17 -8.45
N ALA A 1183 43.10 -9.28 -7.13
CA ALA A 1183 41.92 -9.11 -6.30
C ALA A 1183 42.26 -8.28 -5.07
N SER A 1184 41.37 -7.37 -4.70
CA SER A 1184 41.49 -6.61 -3.45
C SER A 1184 40.18 -6.64 -2.65
N LEU A 1185 40.31 -6.66 -1.34
CA LEU A 1185 39.22 -6.53 -0.38
C LEU A 1185 39.62 -5.52 0.69
N ARG A 1186 38.85 -4.44 0.81
CA ARG A 1186 38.94 -3.48 1.90
C ARG A 1186 37.65 -3.52 2.70
N ALA A 1187 37.75 -3.64 4.01
CA ALA A 1187 36.60 -3.59 4.91
C ALA A 1187 36.93 -2.71 6.11
N ALA A 1188 36.05 -1.81 6.47
CA ALA A 1188 36.11 -0.99 7.66
C ALA A 1188 34.77 -1.06 8.40
N LEU A 1189 34.83 -1.27 9.71
CA LEU A 1189 33.67 -1.32 10.59
C LEU A 1189 33.97 -0.41 11.78
N GLU A 1190 33.02 0.40 12.20
CA GLU A 1190 33.13 1.25 13.39
C GLU A 1190 31.83 1.17 14.19
N TRP A 1191 31.93 0.78 15.46
CA TRP A 1191 30.80 0.61 16.35
C TRP A 1191 30.87 1.60 17.51
N ARG A 1192 29.81 2.38 17.69
CA ARG A 1192 29.68 3.31 18.82
C ARG A 1192 29.24 2.58 20.07
N VAL A 1193 30.16 2.43 21.02
CA VAL A 1193 29.92 1.73 22.28
C VAL A 1193 29.26 2.66 23.31
N ALA A 1194 29.62 3.94 23.30
CA ALA A 1194 29.06 4.99 24.16
C ALA A 1194 29.09 6.36 23.44
N PRO A 1195 28.40 7.40 23.92
CA PRO A 1195 28.40 8.74 23.29
C PRO A 1195 29.78 9.39 23.13
N GLN A 1196 30.79 8.87 23.83
CA GLN A 1196 32.18 9.36 23.80
C GLN A 1196 33.17 8.29 23.32
N TRP A 1197 32.70 7.11 22.91
CA TRP A 1197 33.58 5.98 22.59
C TRP A 1197 33.11 5.21 21.36
N ALA A 1198 34.02 5.03 20.40
CA ALA A 1198 33.82 4.14 19.27
C ALA A 1198 35.02 3.18 19.14
N ILE A 1199 34.73 1.95 18.73
CA ILE A 1199 35.74 0.93 18.42
C ILE A 1199 35.58 0.57 16.96
N GLY A 1200 36.67 0.51 16.22
CA GLY A 1200 36.64 0.10 14.84
C GLY A 1200 37.71 -0.89 14.47
N THR A 1201 37.50 -1.52 13.32
CA THR A 1201 38.41 -2.47 12.71
C THR A 1201 38.53 -2.15 11.24
N ALA A 1202 39.72 -2.25 10.67
CA ALA A 1202 39.93 -2.15 9.24
C ALA A 1202 40.83 -3.26 8.72
N LEU A 1203 40.48 -3.80 7.55
CA LEU A 1203 41.16 -4.87 6.85
C LEU A 1203 41.40 -4.43 5.41
N ALA A 1204 42.62 -4.61 4.92
CA ALA A 1204 42.98 -4.40 3.52
C ALA A 1204 43.78 -5.61 3.04
N LEU A 1205 43.16 -6.46 2.24
CA LEU A 1205 43.79 -7.61 1.61
C LEU A 1205 44.00 -7.30 0.13
N GLU A 1206 45.20 -7.50 -0.36
CA GLU A 1206 45.58 -7.22 -1.73
C GLU A 1206 46.37 -8.41 -2.26
N ARG A 1207 45.90 -8.98 -3.37
CA ARG A 1207 46.60 -10.02 -4.12
C ARG A 1207 46.76 -9.51 -5.54
N SER A 1208 47.88 -8.83 -5.79
CA SER A 1208 48.22 -8.17 -7.05
C SER A 1208 49.72 -8.29 -7.32
N THR A 1209 50.13 -7.88 -8.53
CA THR A 1209 51.52 -7.88 -8.98
C THR A 1209 52.36 -6.71 -8.47
N ASP A 1210 51.78 -5.79 -7.68
CA ASP A 1210 52.45 -4.59 -7.18
C ASP A 1210 53.07 -4.73 -5.77
N TYR A 1211 52.99 -5.92 -5.18
CA TYR A 1211 53.63 -6.28 -3.91
C TYR A 1211 53.22 -5.40 -2.71
N THR A 1212 51.94 -5.02 -2.65
CA THR A 1212 51.38 -4.28 -1.51
C THR A 1212 51.13 -5.21 -0.31
N PRO A 1213 51.60 -4.89 0.91
CA PRO A 1213 51.35 -5.71 2.09
C PRO A 1213 49.86 -5.74 2.48
N GLY A 1214 49.36 -6.92 2.84
CA GLY A 1214 48.05 -7.05 3.48
C GLY A 1214 48.08 -6.46 4.89
N ARG A 1215 47.00 -5.78 5.31
CA ARG A 1215 46.93 -5.05 6.57
C ARG A 1215 45.67 -5.34 7.35
N ALA A 1216 45.81 -5.42 8.67
CA ALA A 1216 44.71 -5.45 9.62
C ALA A 1216 44.94 -4.39 10.70
N SER A 1217 43.87 -3.79 11.19
CA SER A 1217 43.96 -2.81 12.27
C SER A 1217 42.72 -2.82 13.15
N VAL A 1218 42.95 -2.50 14.42
CA VAL A 1218 41.91 -2.24 15.42
C VAL A 1218 42.19 -0.88 16.01
N TYR A 1219 41.16 -0.05 16.13
CA TYR A 1219 41.29 1.31 16.63
C TYR A 1219 40.16 1.68 17.59
N LEU A 1220 40.47 2.67 18.44
CA LEU A 1220 39.62 3.20 19.49
C LEU A 1220 39.58 4.73 19.35
N ARG A 1221 38.39 5.31 19.45
CA ARG A 1221 38.14 6.74 19.40
C ARG A 1221 37.48 7.21 20.68
N HIS A 1222 38.03 8.26 21.26
CA HIS A 1222 37.50 8.91 22.46
C HIS A 1222 37.35 10.41 22.25
N TRP A 1223 36.10 10.89 22.31
CA TRP A 1223 35.81 12.32 22.35
C TRP A 1223 35.80 12.81 23.80
N LEU A 1224 36.50 13.91 24.09
CA LEU A 1224 36.57 14.44 25.46
C LEU A 1224 35.20 14.98 25.95
N GLY A 1225 34.38 15.52 25.04
CA GLY A 1225 32.99 15.89 25.31
C GLY A 1225 31.99 14.88 24.76
N ARG A 1226 30.69 15.16 24.89
CA ARG A 1226 29.63 14.33 24.32
C ARG A 1226 29.40 14.71 22.86
N VAL A 1227 29.38 13.71 21.98
CA VAL A 1227 29.08 13.87 20.55
C VAL A 1227 27.73 13.23 20.26
N PRO A 1228 26.71 13.98 19.79
CA PRO A 1228 25.41 13.44 19.39
C PRO A 1228 25.53 12.39 18.26
N ALA A 1229 24.45 11.66 17.98
CA ALA A 1229 24.40 10.71 16.85
C ALA A 1229 24.23 11.43 15.51
N PRO A 1230 24.63 10.82 14.36
CA PRO A 1230 25.27 9.50 14.16
C PRO A 1230 26.81 9.54 14.03
N LEU A 1231 27.45 8.36 13.87
CA LEU A 1231 28.87 8.27 13.48
C LEU A 1231 29.04 8.68 12.02
N ASP A 1232 30.24 9.18 11.66
CA ASP A 1232 30.59 9.42 10.26
C ASP A 1232 30.56 8.13 9.44
N TRP A 1233 30.08 8.22 8.20
CA TRP A 1233 30.13 7.12 7.24
C TRP A 1233 30.60 7.61 5.85
N PRO A 1234 31.46 6.85 5.16
CA PRO A 1234 32.10 5.61 5.61
C PRO A 1234 33.07 5.83 6.79
N PRO A 1235 33.39 4.79 7.58
CA PRO A 1235 34.38 4.89 8.65
C PRO A 1235 35.72 5.41 8.14
N GLN A 1236 36.44 6.18 8.96
CA GLN A 1236 37.78 6.68 8.65
C GLN A 1236 38.81 6.09 9.62
N PRO A 1237 39.32 4.87 9.40
CA PRO A 1237 40.31 4.26 10.30
C PRO A 1237 41.53 5.15 10.50
N LEU A 1238 42.02 5.25 11.73
CA LEU A 1238 43.26 5.96 12.03
C LEU A 1238 44.42 5.30 11.26
N THR A 1239 45.16 6.07 10.47
CA THR A 1239 46.34 5.58 9.72
C THR A 1239 47.64 6.03 10.37
N PRO A 1240 48.71 5.21 10.29
CA PRO A 1240 50.06 5.65 10.66
C PRO A 1240 50.48 6.88 9.88
N TYR A 1241 51.18 7.80 10.52
CA TYR A 1241 51.54 9.12 10.02
C TYR A 1241 52.35 9.04 8.72
N LEU A 1242 53.18 8.02 8.60
CA LEU A 1242 54.00 7.71 7.44
C LEU A 1242 53.19 7.47 6.15
N ARG A 1243 51.91 7.13 6.31
CA ARG A 1243 50.99 6.71 5.25
C ARG A 1243 49.83 7.69 5.04
N ASN A 1244 49.87 8.83 5.73
CA ASN A 1244 48.88 9.90 5.61
C ASN A 1244 48.97 10.65 4.28
#